data_AF-A0A9X3MU03-F1
#
_entry.id   AF-A0A9X3MU03-F1
#
_cell.length_a   1.000
_cell.length_b   1.000
_cell.length_c   1.000
_cell.angle_alpha   90.00
_cell.angle_beta   90.00
_cell.angle_gamma   90.00
#
_symmetry.space_group_name_H-M   'P 1'
#
loop_
_entity.id
_entity.type
_entity.pdbx_description
1 polymer ?
#
loop_
_entity_poly.entity_id
_entity_poly.type
_entity_poly.pdbx_seq_one_letter_code
_entity_poly.pdbx_strand_id
1 'polypeptide(L)'
;MALVTLAASVASAATAPSALAGAVVSNGTVSLGVNDHGSLIFGAVGLRFLPTGLDALAPGCACEGWGAAVASGAASFQGAADLNFGVLNVDLVSFSADASRATSVTSIDGRLRVTHEVGPSPSTPNLYQIRVTLQNISPAAFPDVRYTRAMDWDINPAGDLVTIRGAARPGGVPVTAALRHSNDNGQANPLPLDPDPGNPGAPNPANPGADNPRVPVAPGTVDADVVDSGPADHGALFDFAFGSFGPGQSKSFTFFYGAAANEAAANAATSAVGAELFSYGQPNAAGQPHTFIAGFRGVGGRVVIAPALTLTPGSTSGVVGSNHTVTAEVRDTSTRPVPGAPLVFKVAGAHSLSPVAVTTGPSGQANRTYTGETAGADIITVCLDNSGNGDCEPAEPRATASRDWLSPPPPPPPPPPPLDSDGDGLPDVTDNCASVANLDQRDTDGDGPGDACDPIVFRSDRDFDGVPDPVDNCVERANPAQEDFDGDGIGDACDESNGRLEPMVGRTGSARVTQGTVLIDKGAGLVPLEGAESVPMGSVIDATRGSVVITASAGNGRTHVGTFSEGSFQISQIKADRADEQTTDLTVRGAAFSSSCRQNGKRRPGKKGVYRKLRGDATGRFRVLGRRSASTVRGTVWLTEEQCSGTKTTVARGSVAVRDKGKKKTYLVRAGDSYLARNERADASSKGAIR
;
A
#
# COMPACT_ATOMS: atom_id res chain seq x y z
N MET A 1 81.40 -75.65 15.14
CA MET A 1 81.13 -74.78 13.98
C MET A 1 79.76 -75.19 13.46
N ALA A 2 78.72 -74.46 13.86
CA ALA A 2 77.32 -74.82 13.63
C ALA A 2 76.84 -74.21 12.31
N LEU A 3 76.20 -75.04 11.47
CA LEU A 3 75.50 -74.62 10.27
C LEU A 3 74.08 -74.18 10.68
N VAL A 4 73.77 -72.90 10.53
CA VAL A 4 72.41 -72.35 10.64
C VAL A 4 71.97 -71.92 9.25
N THR A 5 70.91 -72.54 8.77
CA THR A 5 70.17 -72.20 7.54
C THR A 5 69.42 -70.88 7.75
N LEU A 6 69.78 -69.84 7.00
CA LEU A 6 69.10 -68.54 7.02
C LEU A 6 67.99 -68.53 5.97
N ALA A 7 66.73 -68.45 6.41
CA ALA A 7 65.58 -68.18 5.55
C ALA A 7 65.57 -66.68 5.18
N ALA A 8 65.47 -66.38 3.89
CA ALA A 8 65.30 -65.02 3.38
C ALA A 8 63.83 -64.61 3.48
N SER A 9 63.51 -63.68 4.38
CA SER A 9 62.23 -62.98 4.39
C SER A 9 62.28 -61.79 3.43
N VAL A 10 61.40 -61.83 2.42
CA VAL A 10 61.09 -60.68 1.57
C VAL A 10 60.24 -59.73 2.41
N ALA A 11 60.82 -58.62 2.86
CA ALA A 11 60.07 -57.53 3.45
C ALA A 11 59.32 -56.80 2.32
N SER A 12 58.03 -57.11 2.15
CA SER A 12 57.11 -56.21 1.46
C SER A 12 57.04 -54.92 2.27
N ALA A 13 57.55 -53.84 1.70
CA ALA A 13 57.31 -52.50 2.21
C ALA A 13 55.79 -52.26 2.13
N ALA A 14 55.09 -52.41 3.25
CA ALA A 14 53.77 -51.88 3.43
C ALA A 14 53.89 -50.35 3.29
N THR A 15 53.44 -49.81 2.17
CA THR A 15 53.16 -48.39 2.05
C THR A 15 52.15 -48.04 3.12
N ALA A 16 52.54 -47.23 4.10
CA ALA A 16 51.60 -46.62 5.03
C ALA A 16 50.48 -45.95 4.20
N PRO A 17 49.21 -46.04 4.61
CA PRO A 17 48.15 -45.30 3.93
C PRO A 17 48.53 -43.82 3.95
N SER A 18 48.58 -43.22 2.77
CA SER A 18 48.74 -41.78 2.61
C SER A 18 47.65 -41.10 3.43
N ALA A 19 48.04 -40.19 4.34
CA ALA A 19 47.10 -39.38 5.08
C ALA A 19 46.14 -38.70 4.08
N LEU A 20 44.83 -38.96 4.20
CA LEU A 20 43.82 -38.35 3.34
C LEU A 20 43.98 -36.83 3.39
N ALA A 21 43.97 -36.17 2.22
CA ALA A 21 43.98 -34.72 2.18
C ALA A 21 42.59 -34.18 2.55
N GLY A 22 42.51 -32.92 2.95
CA GLY A 22 41.25 -32.29 3.33
C GLY A 22 41.43 -30.88 3.87
N ALA A 23 40.31 -30.25 4.23
CA ALA A 23 40.27 -28.90 4.78
C ALA A 23 39.14 -28.76 5.80
N VAL A 24 39.32 -27.87 6.77
CA VAL A 24 38.23 -27.38 7.61
C VAL A 24 37.79 -26.04 7.06
N VAL A 25 36.54 -25.96 6.58
CA VAL A 25 35.95 -24.73 6.05
C VAL A 25 35.07 -24.08 7.11
N SER A 26 35.04 -22.74 7.18
CA SER A 26 34.19 -22.03 8.14
C SER A 26 33.55 -20.76 7.57
N ASN A 27 32.33 -20.48 8.03
CA ASN A 27 31.60 -19.24 7.75
C ASN A 27 31.44 -18.35 9.00
N GLY A 28 32.15 -18.67 10.08
CA GLY A 28 32.08 -17.96 11.37
C GLY A 28 30.92 -18.35 12.28
N THR A 29 29.97 -19.18 11.82
CA THR A 29 28.89 -19.76 12.63
C THR A 29 29.04 -21.28 12.76
N VAL A 30 29.37 -21.93 11.66
CA VAL A 30 29.63 -23.37 11.56
C VAL A 30 31.02 -23.57 10.96
N SER A 31 31.72 -24.61 11.40
CA SER A 31 32.87 -25.17 10.67
C SER A 31 32.63 -26.62 10.30
N LEU A 32 33.10 -26.99 9.11
CA LEU A 32 32.88 -28.29 8.51
C LEU A 32 34.21 -28.89 8.07
N GLY A 33 34.52 -30.10 8.54
CA GLY A 33 35.62 -30.88 7.98
C GLY A 33 35.22 -31.47 6.63
N VAL A 34 36.09 -31.39 5.64
CA VAL A 34 35.86 -31.98 4.32
C VAL A 34 37.13 -32.69 3.89
N ASN A 35 37.05 -34.00 3.69
CA ASN A 35 38.15 -34.75 3.12
C ASN A 35 38.13 -34.71 1.58
N ASP A 36 39.24 -35.14 0.99
CA ASP A 36 39.44 -35.17 -0.46
C ASP A 36 38.46 -36.08 -1.20
N HIS A 37 37.90 -37.09 -0.55
CA HIS A 37 36.88 -38.00 -1.09
C HIS A 37 35.43 -37.57 -0.77
N GLY A 38 35.23 -36.35 -0.25
CA GLY A 38 33.89 -35.77 -0.06
C GLY A 38 33.13 -36.21 1.20
N SER A 39 33.76 -37.00 2.09
CA SER A 39 33.21 -37.20 3.43
C SER A 39 33.32 -35.89 4.22
N LEU A 40 32.35 -35.66 5.10
CA LEU A 40 32.23 -34.40 5.83
C LEU A 40 32.90 -34.44 7.20
N ILE A 41 34.07 -35.09 7.22
CA ILE A 41 34.92 -35.18 8.39
C ILE A 41 36.37 -35.01 7.97
N PHE A 42 37.10 -34.14 8.64
CA PHE A 42 38.55 -34.00 8.46
C PHE A 42 39.24 -33.59 9.76
N GLY A 43 40.30 -34.31 10.13
CA GLY A 43 40.95 -34.15 11.42
C GLY A 43 39.98 -34.51 12.56
N ALA A 44 39.76 -33.58 13.49
CA ALA A 44 38.84 -33.73 14.62
C ALA A 44 37.58 -32.84 14.47
N VAL A 45 37.20 -32.51 13.23
CA VAL A 45 36.05 -31.67 12.92
C VAL A 45 35.16 -32.41 11.93
N GLY A 46 33.92 -32.70 12.32
CA GLY A 46 32.84 -33.06 11.40
C GLY A 46 32.03 -31.82 11.13
N LEU A 47 30.96 -31.66 11.89
CA LEU A 47 30.12 -30.48 11.92
C LEU A 47 30.18 -29.80 13.28
N ARG A 48 30.87 -28.67 13.37
CA ARG A 48 31.00 -27.90 14.61
C ARG A 48 30.13 -26.66 14.63
N PHE A 49 29.36 -26.49 15.69
CA PHE A 49 28.68 -25.24 15.99
C PHE A 49 29.59 -24.32 16.80
N LEU A 50 30.15 -23.30 16.16
CA LEU A 50 31.16 -22.44 16.79
C LEU A 50 30.68 -21.70 18.05
N PRO A 51 29.41 -21.27 18.19
CA PRO A 51 28.93 -20.62 19.41
C PRO A 51 28.98 -21.50 20.66
N THR A 52 28.84 -22.82 20.54
CA THR A 52 28.96 -23.77 21.67
C THR A 52 30.30 -24.50 21.69
N GLY A 53 30.99 -24.57 20.54
CA GLY A 53 32.21 -25.36 20.35
C GLY A 53 31.96 -26.86 20.21
N LEU A 54 30.70 -27.31 20.25
CA LEU A 54 30.31 -28.72 20.17
C LEU A 54 30.26 -29.19 18.72
N ASP A 55 30.60 -30.46 18.51
CA ASP A 55 30.77 -31.12 17.22
C ASP A 55 29.81 -32.30 17.13
N ALA A 56 29.20 -32.53 15.97
CA ALA A 56 28.25 -33.62 15.75
C ALA A 56 28.90 -35.02 15.77
N LEU A 57 30.23 -35.11 15.88
CA LEU A 57 31.03 -36.35 15.91
C LEU A 57 31.63 -36.72 17.27
N ALA A 58 31.39 -35.91 18.30
CA ALA A 58 32.05 -36.09 19.59
C ALA A 58 31.03 -36.06 20.73
N PRO A 59 30.92 -37.13 21.53
CA PRO A 59 32.00 -38.10 21.82
C PRO A 59 32.01 -39.43 21.04
N GLY A 60 31.14 -39.64 20.04
CA GLY A 60 30.95 -40.94 19.39
C GLY A 60 31.88 -41.24 18.20
N CYS A 61 31.34 -41.88 17.16
CA CYS A 61 32.14 -42.43 16.07
C CYS A 61 32.15 -41.55 14.82
N ALA A 62 33.22 -41.64 14.04
CA ALA A 62 33.34 -40.94 12.77
C ALA A 62 32.55 -41.66 11.65
N CYS A 63 31.28 -41.96 11.93
CA CYS A 63 30.41 -42.81 11.11
C CYS A 63 29.55 -42.01 10.11
N GLU A 64 29.86 -40.73 9.87
CA GLU A 64 29.23 -40.00 8.77
C GLU A 64 29.84 -40.41 7.42
N GLY A 65 28.98 -40.84 6.51
CA GLY A 65 29.39 -41.41 5.25
C GLY A 65 28.48 -41.06 4.08
N TRP A 66 28.99 -41.27 2.88
CA TRP A 66 28.21 -41.20 1.65
C TRP A 66 28.58 -42.33 0.70
N GLY A 67 27.65 -42.67 -0.19
CA GLY A 67 27.92 -43.60 -1.27
C GLY A 67 27.06 -43.31 -2.49
N ALA A 68 27.51 -43.80 -3.64
CA ALA A 68 26.76 -43.73 -4.88
C ALA A 68 26.89 -45.04 -5.67
N ALA A 69 25.87 -45.34 -6.47
CA ALA A 69 25.80 -46.60 -7.18
C ALA A 69 25.05 -46.49 -8.51
N VAL A 70 25.28 -47.49 -9.35
CA VAL A 70 24.40 -47.81 -10.48
C VAL A 70 23.83 -49.20 -10.25
N ALA A 71 22.52 -49.30 -10.10
CA ALA A 71 21.80 -50.57 -9.98
C ALA A 71 21.39 -51.07 -11.37
N SER A 72 22.06 -52.10 -11.88
CA SER A 72 21.82 -52.65 -13.23
C SER A 72 21.85 -54.18 -13.29
N GLY A 73 21.44 -54.84 -12.19
CA GLY A 73 21.51 -56.29 -12.06
C GLY A 73 22.97 -56.76 -11.98
N ALA A 74 23.39 -57.65 -12.88
CA ALA A 74 24.74 -58.22 -12.87
C ALA A 74 25.86 -57.20 -13.15
N ALA A 75 25.54 -56.05 -13.75
CA ALA A 75 26.51 -54.98 -14.04
C ALA A 75 26.50 -53.86 -12.98
N SER A 76 25.85 -54.09 -11.84
CA SER A 76 25.77 -53.09 -10.77
C SER A 76 27.15 -52.82 -10.18
N PHE A 77 27.39 -51.56 -9.83
CA PHE A 77 28.59 -51.14 -9.12
C PHE A 77 28.22 -50.04 -8.12
N GLN A 78 29.00 -49.95 -7.05
CA GLN A 78 28.84 -48.92 -6.02
C GLN A 78 30.18 -48.55 -5.43
N GLY A 79 30.23 -47.37 -4.82
CA GLY A 79 31.36 -46.92 -4.03
C GLY A 79 30.87 -46.07 -2.88
N ALA A 80 31.68 -46.00 -1.82
CA ALA A 80 31.37 -45.26 -0.62
C ALA A 80 32.64 -44.71 0.04
N ALA A 81 32.48 -43.65 0.82
CA ALA A 81 33.53 -43.07 1.64
C ALA A 81 32.99 -42.69 3.03
N ASP A 82 33.68 -43.17 4.05
CA ASP A 82 33.35 -43.04 5.46
C ASP A 82 34.65 -43.10 6.29
N LEU A 83 34.77 -42.44 7.44
CA LEU A 83 36.02 -42.50 8.20
C LEU A 83 36.18 -43.79 9.02
N ASN A 84 35.11 -44.52 9.31
CA ASN A 84 35.14 -45.77 10.06
C ASN A 84 35.79 -46.91 9.25
N PHE A 85 35.44 -47.04 7.96
CA PHE A 85 36.01 -48.08 7.08
C PHE A 85 36.86 -47.53 5.93
N GLY A 86 36.95 -46.22 5.77
CA GLY A 86 37.72 -45.56 4.72
C GLY A 86 36.96 -45.44 3.39
N VAL A 87 37.66 -45.71 2.30
CA VAL A 87 37.13 -45.54 0.94
C VAL A 87 36.99 -46.90 0.27
N LEU A 88 35.83 -47.16 -0.33
CA LEU A 88 35.51 -48.37 -1.07
C LEU A 88 35.12 -48.03 -2.50
N ASN A 89 35.93 -48.44 -3.49
CA ASN A 89 35.65 -48.25 -4.92
C ASN A 89 35.32 -46.80 -5.32
N VAL A 90 36.04 -45.85 -4.72
CA VAL A 90 35.97 -44.42 -5.09
C VAL A 90 37.38 -43.96 -5.39
N ASP A 91 37.58 -43.50 -6.62
CA ASP A 91 38.85 -42.90 -7.06
C ASP A 91 38.76 -41.37 -6.94
N LEU A 92 39.78 -40.75 -6.35
CA LEU A 92 39.92 -39.30 -6.34
C LEU A 92 40.28 -38.77 -7.73
N VAL A 93 39.49 -37.85 -8.25
CA VAL A 93 39.79 -37.14 -9.52
C VAL A 93 40.47 -35.81 -9.22
N SER A 94 39.93 -35.02 -8.30
CA SER A 94 40.54 -33.76 -7.86
C SER A 94 39.95 -33.29 -6.54
N PHE A 95 40.75 -32.57 -5.75
CA PHE A 95 40.29 -31.84 -4.57
C PHE A 95 40.87 -30.42 -4.57
N SER A 96 40.05 -29.45 -4.20
CA SER A 96 40.47 -28.07 -3.99
C SER A 96 39.69 -27.45 -2.83
N ALA A 97 40.33 -26.61 -2.03
CA ALA A 97 39.68 -25.91 -0.94
C ALA A 97 40.29 -24.53 -0.68
N ASP A 98 39.48 -23.65 -0.13
CA ASP A 98 39.87 -22.38 0.48
C ASP A 98 39.33 -22.30 1.93
N ALA A 99 39.38 -21.13 2.57
CA ALA A 99 38.96 -20.96 3.97
C ALA A 99 37.46 -21.24 4.23
N SER A 100 36.62 -21.18 3.19
CA SER A 100 35.16 -21.25 3.29
C SER A 100 34.51 -22.24 2.33
N ARG A 101 35.26 -22.80 1.38
CA ARG A 101 34.74 -23.70 0.34
C ARG A 101 35.67 -24.87 0.11
N ALA A 102 35.09 -25.99 -0.29
CA ALA A 102 35.82 -27.16 -0.74
C ALA A 102 35.10 -27.79 -1.93
N THR A 103 35.84 -28.45 -2.81
CA THR A 103 35.28 -29.19 -3.94
C THR A 103 36.02 -30.50 -4.04
N SER A 104 35.30 -31.60 -3.88
CA SER A 104 35.76 -32.96 -4.12
C SER A 104 35.13 -33.46 -5.41
N VAL A 105 35.95 -33.99 -6.31
CA VAL A 105 35.51 -34.71 -7.50
C VAL A 105 36.06 -36.12 -7.40
N THR A 106 35.17 -37.10 -7.43
CA THR A 106 35.50 -38.51 -7.37
C THR A 106 34.86 -39.28 -8.52
N SER A 107 35.32 -40.49 -8.75
CA SER A 107 34.79 -41.41 -9.74
C SER A 107 34.57 -42.79 -9.13
N ILE A 108 33.46 -43.42 -9.45
CA ILE A 108 33.14 -44.79 -9.06
C ILE A 108 33.20 -45.66 -10.31
N ASP A 109 33.98 -46.74 -10.26
CA ASP A 109 34.20 -47.67 -11.38
C ASP A 109 34.71 -46.97 -12.67
N GLY A 110 35.33 -45.78 -12.54
CA GLY A 110 35.70 -44.94 -13.70
C GLY A 110 34.52 -44.44 -14.56
N ARG A 111 33.27 -44.60 -14.10
CA ARG A 111 32.06 -44.50 -14.94
C ARG A 111 30.98 -43.57 -14.41
N LEU A 112 30.86 -43.44 -13.08
CA LEU A 112 29.98 -42.48 -12.43
C LEU A 112 30.85 -41.43 -11.73
N ARG A 113 30.81 -40.19 -12.21
CA ARG A 113 31.47 -39.08 -11.53
C ARG A 113 30.55 -38.52 -10.45
N VAL A 114 31.11 -38.31 -9.27
CA VAL A 114 30.43 -37.64 -8.16
C VAL A 114 31.21 -36.38 -7.83
N THR A 115 30.51 -35.26 -7.70
CA THR A 115 31.12 -33.98 -7.36
C THR A 115 30.39 -33.37 -6.17
N HIS A 116 31.12 -33.07 -5.10
CA HIS A 116 30.63 -32.39 -3.91
C HIS A 116 31.21 -30.98 -3.88
N GLU A 117 30.40 -29.97 -4.14
CA GLU A 117 30.79 -28.56 -4.04
C GLU A 117 30.24 -27.98 -2.73
N VAL A 118 31.13 -27.84 -1.75
CA VAL A 118 30.84 -27.37 -0.40
C VAL A 118 31.04 -25.86 -0.31
N GLY A 119 30.06 -25.14 0.24
CA GLY A 119 30.21 -23.73 0.58
C GLY A 119 29.09 -23.21 1.49
N PRO A 120 29.22 -22.00 2.04
CA PRO A 120 28.19 -21.42 2.90
C PRO A 120 26.87 -21.28 2.15
N SER A 121 25.76 -21.56 2.83
CA SER A 121 24.44 -21.24 2.31
C SER A 121 24.29 -19.72 2.20
N PRO A 122 23.85 -19.19 1.05
CA PRO A 122 23.59 -17.76 0.90
C PRO A 122 22.36 -17.31 1.72
N SER A 123 21.46 -18.24 2.07
CA SER A 123 20.17 -17.95 2.69
C SER A 123 20.20 -17.95 4.21
N THR A 124 21.22 -18.53 4.83
CA THR A 124 21.36 -18.56 6.29
C THR A 124 22.82 -18.87 6.71
N PRO A 125 23.36 -18.18 7.74
CA PRO A 125 24.70 -18.50 8.26
C PRO A 125 24.75 -19.84 9.01
N ASN A 126 23.60 -20.42 9.37
CA ASN A 126 23.54 -21.67 10.13
C ASN A 126 23.81 -22.92 9.27
N LEU A 127 23.89 -22.79 7.94
CA LEU A 127 24.03 -23.94 7.04
C LEU A 127 25.18 -23.75 6.06
N TYR A 128 25.90 -24.84 5.81
CA TYR A 128 26.58 -25.08 4.55
C TYR A 128 25.61 -25.71 3.56
N GLN A 129 25.82 -25.43 2.27
CA GLN A 129 25.22 -26.14 1.17
C GLN A 129 26.29 -26.93 0.43
N ILE A 130 26.00 -28.20 0.16
CA ILE A 130 26.82 -29.14 -0.57
C ILE A 130 26.03 -29.48 -1.82
N ARG A 131 26.41 -28.89 -2.96
CA ARG A 131 25.84 -29.28 -4.25
C ARG A 131 26.47 -30.60 -4.66
N VAL A 132 25.66 -31.65 -4.69
CA VAL A 132 26.07 -32.98 -5.13
C VAL A 132 25.66 -33.13 -6.58
N THR A 133 26.62 -33.42 -7.46
CA THR A 133 26.38 -33.71 -8.88
C THR A 133 26.79 -35.14 -9.19
N LEU A 134 25.83 -35.92 -9.68
CA LEU A 134 26.04 -37.26 -10.20
C LEU A 134 26.07 -37.16 -11.72
N GLN A 135 27.10 -37.69 -12.37
CA GLN A 135 27.25 -37.63 -13.82
C GLN A 135 27.65 -38.97 -14.40
N ASN A 136 26.91 -39.41 -15.42
CA ASN A 136 27.29 -40.55 -16.24
C ASN A 136 28.41 -40.13 -17.22
N ILE A 137 29.64 -40.57 -16.96
CA ILE A 137 30.79 -40.35 -17.84
C ILE A 137 31.11 -41.57 -18.72
N SER A 138 30.23 -42.58 -18.70
CA SER A 138 30.31 -43.78 -19.54
C SER A 138 29.63 -43.57 -20.88
N PRO A 139 30.04 -44.31 -21.94
CA PRO A 139 29.29 -44.34 -23.20
C PRO A 139 27.96 -45.12 -23.11
N ALA A 140 27.71 -45.85 -22.02
CA ALA A 140 26.49 -46.62 -21.81
C ALA A 140 25.51 -45.88 -20.88
N ALA A 141 24.21 -46.04 -21.10
CA ALA A 141 23.20 -45.52 -20.20
C ALA A 141 23.16 -46.32 -18.87
N PHE A 142 22.89 -45.62 -17.78
CA PHE A 142 22.63 -46.23 -16.47
C PHE A 142 21.13 -46.30 -16.23
N PRO A 143 20.56 -47.46 -15.85
CA PRO A 143 19.12 -47.58 -15.67
C PRO A 143 18.62 -46.99 -14.35
N ASP A 144 19.44 -47.03 -13.29
CA ASP A 144 19.08 -46.52 -11.96
C ASP A 144 20.35 -46.04 -11.23
N VAL A 145 20.49 -44.73 -11.07
CA VAL A 145 21.58 -44.08 -10.35
C VAL A 145 21.11 -43.74 -8.93
N ARG A 146 21.91 -44.14 -7.93
CA ARG A 146 21.58 -43.99 -6.51
C ARG A 146 22.62 -43.20 -5.73
N TYR A 147 22.17 -42.61 -4.62
CA TYR A 147 23.03 -41.94 -3.66
C TYR A 147 22.52 -42.17 -2.24
N THR A 148 23.41 -42.51 -1.32
CA THR A 148 23.11 -42.68 0.10
C THR A 148 23.94 -41.71 0.93
N ARG A 149 23.35 -41.25 2.03
CA ARG A 149 23.95 -40.33 2.98
C ARG A 149 23.58 -40.78 4.39
N ALA A 150 24.59 -41.05 5.22
CA ALA A 150 24.44 -41.51 6.60
C ALA A 150 25.11 -40.50 7.55
N MET A 151 24.35 -39.94 8.49
CA MET A 151 24.77 -38.90 9.45
C MET A 151 24.61 -39.50 10.84
N ASP A 152 25.69 -39.62 11.60
CA ASP A 152 25.59 -39.95 13.02
C ASP A 152 25.45 -38.68 13.84
N TRP A 153 24.58 -38.68 14.86
CA TRP A 153 24.46 -37.56 15.77
C TRP A 153 25.07 -37.96 17.11
N ASP A 154 26.21 -37.36 17.45
CA ASP A 154 26.93 -37.63 18.71
C ASP A 154 26.76 -36.47 19.71
N ILE A 155 25.53 -36.03 19.99
CA ILE A 155 25.28 -34.80 20.75
C ILE A 155 25.45 -34.99 22.25
N ASN A 156 25.07 -36.15 22.79
CA ASN A 156 25.12 -36.43 24.22
C ASN A 156 25.55 -37.87 24.51
N PRO A 157 26.47 -38.12 25.47
CA PRO A 157 26.76 -39.47 25.94
C PRO A 157 25.57 -40.25 26.52
N ALA A 158 24.44 -39.60 26.80
CA ALA A 158 23.18 -40.25 27.21
C ALA A 158 22.22 -40.55 26.03
N GLY A 159 22.61 -40.23 24.79
CA GLY A 159 21.80 -40.38 23.58
C GLY A 159 21.12 -39.08 23.14
N ASP A 160 20.71 -39.11 21.88
CA ASP A 160 20.26 -37.99 21.07
C ASP A 160 18.77 -38.12 20.75
N LEU A 161 18.11 -36.98 20.53
CA LEU A 161 16.76 -36.93 19.98
C LEU A 161 16.83 -36.62 18.50
N VAL A 162 16.24 -37.49 17.69
CA VAL A 162 16.20 -37.35 16.24
C VAL A 162 14.81 -37.00 15.74
N THR A 163 14.75 -35.92 14.98
CA THR A 163 13.60 -35.57 14.16
C THR A 163 13.94 -35.90 12.72
N ILE A 164 13.02 -36.54 11.98
CA ILE A 164 13.09 -36.74 10.52
C ILE A 164 11.76 -36.28 9.93
N ARG A 165 11.80 -35.44 8.90
CA ARG A 165 10.59 -34.91 8.26
C ARG A 165 10.71 -34.86 6.75
N GLY A 166 9.63 -35.16 6.05
CA GLY A 166 9.60 -35.31 4.58
C GLY A 166 9.85 -36.75 4.11
N ALA A 167 9.93 -37.70 5.05
CA ALA A 167 10.17 -39.11 4.82
C ALA A 167 8.88 -39.95 4.76
N ALA A 168 7.82 -39.51 5.45
CA ALA A 168 6.55 -40.21 5.51
C ALA A 168 5.97 -40.50 4.11
N ARG A 169 5.31 -41.66 3.94
CA ARG A 169 4.60 -42.04 2.71
C ARG A 169 3.07 -42.06 2.91
N PRO A 170 2.34 -40.94 2.68
CA PRO A 170 0.89 -40.93 2.74
C PRO A 170 0.31 -41.93 1.73
N GLY A 171 -0.45 -42.91 2.21
CA GLY A 171 -1.09 -43.91 1.34
C GLY A 171 -0.12 -44.76 0.51
N GLY A 172 1.16 -44.87 0.92
CA GLY A 172 2.18 -45.63 0.21
C GLY A 172 2.86 -44.90 -0.96
N VAL A 173 2.52 -43.62 -1.20
CA VAL A 173 3.20 -42.77 -2.20
C VAL A 173 4.31 -41.96 -1.50
N PRO A 174 5.55 -41.94 -2.03
CA PRO A 174 6.62 -41.14 -1.45
C PRO A 174 6.28 -39.65 -1.41
N VAL A 175 6.47 -38.98 -0.26
CA VAL A 175 6.44 -37.49 -0.17
C VAL A 175 7.61 -36.88 -0.93
N THR A 176 8.73 -37.60 -0.95
CA THR A 176 9.95 -37.25 -1.70
C THR A 176 10.16 -38.27 -2.81
N ALA A 177 10.03 -37.84 -4.07
CA ALA A 177 9.98 -38.73 -5.23
C ALA A 177 11.24 -39.60 -5.40
N ALA A 178 12.44 -39.08 -5.09
CA ALA A 178 13.67 -39.86 -5.19
C ALA A 178 13.96 -40.70 -3.94
N LEU A 179 13.29 -40.46 -2.80
CA LEU A 179 13.62 -41.14 -1.55
C LEU A 179 13.16 -42.60 -1.59
N ARG A 180 14.12 -43.51 -1.58
CA ARG A 180 13.93 -44.96 -1.64
C ARG A 180 13.80 -45.58 -0.26
N HIS A 181 14.61 -45.11 0.68
CA HIS A 181 14.65 -45.60 2.06
C HIS A 181 15.18 -44.51 2.99
N SER A 182 14.59 -44.38 4.18
CA SER A 182 15.18 -43.62 5.28
C SER A 182 14.93 -44.26 6.64
N ASN A 183 15.81 -44.02 7.59
CA ASN A 183 15.58 -44.29 9.02
C ASN A 183 16.51 -43.45 9.90
N ASP A 184 16.47 -43.70 11.20
CA ASP A 184 17.23 -43.02 12.25
C ASP A 184 18.58 -43.69 12.59
N ASN A 185 19.10 -44.58 11.75
CA ASN A 185 20.40 -45.23 11.98
C ASN A 185 21.52 -44.53 11.19
N GLY A 186 22.18 -43.56 11.82
CA GLY A 186 23.34 -42.87 11.26
C GLY A 186 24.59 -43.72 11.09
N GLN A 187 24.69 -44.81 11.85
CA GLN A 187 25.82 -45.74 11.83
C GLN A 187 25.68 -46.82 10.75
N ALA A 188 24.56 -46.80 10.01
CA ALA A 188 24.34 -47.70 8.90
C ALA A 188 25.32 -47.43 7.76
N ASN A 189 25.73 -48.49 7.06
CA ASN A 189 26.64 -48.38 5.93
C ASN A 189 26.04 -47.50 4.81
N PRO A 190 26.77 -46.49 4.30
CA PRO A 190 26.31 -45.62 3.22
C PRO A 190 26.33 -46.27 1.82
N LEU A 191 26.37 -47.60 1.70
CA LEU A 191 26.35 -48.30 0.41
C LEU A 191 24.93 -48.37 -0.19
N PRO A 192 24.65 -47.76 -1.37
CA PRO A 192 23.28 -47.67 -1.92
C PRO A 192 22.67 -48.98 -2.44
N LEU A 193 23.47 -50.04 -2.58
CA LEU A 193 23.00 -51.37 -2.97
C LEU A 193 22.88 -52.34 -1.78
N ASP A 194 23.20 -51.89 -0.56
CA ASP A 194 22.97 -52.70 0.63
C ASP A 194 21.44 -52.91 0.81
N PRO A 195 21.02 -54.13 1.22
CA PRO A 195 19.61 -54.48 1.31
C PRO A 195 18.89 -53.66 2.37
N ASP A 196 17.64 -53.27 2.10
CA ASP A 196 16.79 -52.60 3.09
C ASP A 196 16.31 -53.60 4.16
N PRO A 197 16.02 -53.13 5.39
CA PRO A 197 15.48 -53.97 6.46
C PRO A 197 14.13 -54.64 6.13
N GLY A 198 13.38 -54.15 5.13
CA GLY A 198 12.18 -54.81 4.59
C GLY A 198 12.45 -56.02 3.69
N ASN A 199 13.71 -56.30 3.33
CA ASN A 199 14.13 -57.44 2.52
C ASN A 199 15.50 -58.00 3.00
N PRO A 200 15.51 -58.82 4.07
CA PRO A 200 16.71 -59.16 4.86
C PRO A 200 17.65 -60.22 4.21
N GLY A 201 17.68 -60.30 2.88
CA GLY A 201 18.20 -61.46 2.17
C GLY A 201 19.70 -61.54 1.86
N ALA A 202 20.54 -60.58 2.23
CA ALA A 202 21.97 -60.65 1.88
C ALA A 202 22.90 -60.09 2.99
N PRO A 203 23.82 -60.90 3.54
CA PRO A 203 24.97 -60.38 4.26
C PRO A 203 25.81 -59.51 3.32
N ASN A 204 26.28 -58.35 3.77
CA ASN A 204 27.28 -57.57 3.05
C ASN A 204 28.67 -58.21 3.26
N PRO A 205 29.32 -58.78 2.22
CA PRO A 205 30.64 -59.42 2.36
C PRO A 205 31.79 -58.41 2.59
N ALA A 206 31.55 -57.10 2.50
CA ALA A 206 32.58 -56.07 2.62
C ALA A 206 32.80 -55.56 4.06
N ASN A 207 31.90 -55.85 5.02
CA ASN A 207 32.08 -55.41 6.40
C ASN A 207 31.45 -56.39 7.42
N PRO A 208 32.19 -57.41 7.89
CA PRO A 208 31.70 -58.40 8.86
C PRO A 208 31.54 -57.86 10.29
N GLY A 209 31.90 -56.60 10.56
CA GLY A 209 31.93 -55.99 11.90
C GLY A 209 30.91 -54.87 12.14
N ALA A 210 30.10 -54.50 11.15
CA ALA A 210 29.03 -53.50 11.33
C ALA A 210 27.77 -54.17 11.85
N ASP A 211 27.20 -53.62 12.92
CA ASP A 211 25.87 -53.98 13.38
C ASP A 211 24.85 -53.66 12.27
N ASN A 212 24.32 -54.72 11.67
CA ASN A 212 23.12 -54.81 10.84
C ASN A 212 22.90 -53.74 9.73
N PRO A 213 23.02 -54.11 8.43
CA PRO A 213 22.89 -53.16 7.31
C PRO A 213 21.51 -52.49 7.33
N ARG A 214 21.51 -51.18 7.63
CA ARG A 214 20.34 -50.30 7.52
C ARG A 214 19.16 -50.63 8.44
N VAL A 215 19.36 -51.34 9.54
CA VAL A 215 18.29 -51.54 10.54
C VAL A 215 18.06 -50.27 11.36
N PRO A 216 16.81 -49.82 11.55
CA PRO A 216 16.53 -48.62 12.34
C PRO A 216 16.96 -48.80 13.81
N VAL A 217 17.32 -47.70 14.47
CA VAL A 217 17.63 -47.71 15.91
C VAL A 217 16.32 -47.81 16.70
N ALA A 218 15.34 -46.95 16.39
CA ALA A 218 14.01 -47.03 16.98
C ALA A 218 12.97 -47.66 16.03
N PRO A 219 12.09 -48.56 16.53
CA PRO A 219 10.99 -49.08 15.73
C PRO A 219 10.08 -47.96 15.19
N GLY A 220 9.69 -48.05 13.92
CA GLY A 220 8.74 -47.11 13.30
C GLY A 220 9.36 -45.87 12.68
N THR A 221 10.69 -45.76 12.63
CA THR A 221 11.41 -44.66 11.94
C THR A 221 11.66 -44.93 10.46
N VAL A 222 11.46 -46.17 10.00
CA VAL A 222 11.62 -46.56 8.59
C VAL A 222 10.60 -45.84 7.74
N ASP A 223 11.07 -45.04 6.77
CA ASP A 223 10.26 -44.28 5.82
C ASP A 223 9.14 -43.45 6.49
N ALA A 224 9.44 -42.91 7.67
CA ALA A 224 8.47 -42.24 8.52
C ALA A 224 8.95 -40.85 8.96
N ASP A 225 7.99 -39.94 9.11
CA ASP A 225 8.22 -38.69 9.83
C ASP A 225 8.22 -38.99 11.32
N VAL A 226 9.28 -38.61 12.02
CA VAL A 226 9.40 -38.72 13.48
C VAL A 226 9.86 -37.40 14.07
N VAL A 227 9.46 -37.15 15.31
CA VAL A 227 9.82 -35.96 16.06
C VAL A 227 10.39 -36.42 17.39
N ASP A 228 11.57 -35.92 17.73
CA ASP A 228 12.26 -36.22 18.99
C ASP A 228 12.31 -37.71 19.34
N SER A 229 12.60 -38.57 18.35
CA SER A 229 12.78 -40.01 18.57
C SER A 229 14.08 -40.26 19.33
N GLY A 230 14.00 -41.04 20.41
CA GLY A 230 15.11 -41.27 21.34
C GLY A 230 14.69 -41.04 22.80
N PRO A 231 15.64 -40.80 23.73
CA PRO A 231 17.08 -40.71 23.50
C PRO A 231 17.74 -42.06 23.26
N ALA A 232 18.57 -42.15 22.23
CA ALA A 232 19.55 -43.23 22.03
C ALA A 232 20.68 -42.71 21.12
N ASP A 233 21.66 -43.54 20.79
CA ASP A 233 22.71 -43.21 19.82
C ASP A 233 22.13 -43.29 18.39
N HIS A 234 21.48 -42.21 17.95
CA HIS A 234 20.73 -42.13 16.70
C HIS A 234 21.51 -41.31 15.68
N GLY A 235 21.11 -41.46 14.43
CA GLY A 235 21.50 -40.55 13.37
C GLY A 235 20.40 -40.40 12.34
N ALA A 236 20.78 -40.33 11.07
CA ALA A 236 19.85 -40.46 9.96
C ALA A 236 20.52 -41.11 8.77
N LEU A 237 19.80 -42.04 8.14
CA LEU A 237 20.15 -42.61 6.85
C LEU A 237 19.13 -42.15 5.81
N PHE A 238 19.62 -41.67 4.68
CA PHE A 238 18.80 -41.33 3.52
C PHE A 238 19.37 -41.96 2.27
N ASP A 239 18.54 -42.69 1.55
CA ASP A 239 18.91 -43.33 0.29
C ASP A 239 17.97 -42.95 -0.85
N PHE A 240 18.56 -42.52 -1.95
CA PHE A 240 17.88 -41.92 -3.08
C PHE A 240 18.09 -42.72 -4.36
N ALA A 241 17.05 -42.80 -5.18
CA ALA A 241 17.09 -43.31 -6.55
C ALA A 241 16.66 -42.19 -7.52
N PHE A 242 17.56 -41.83 -8.42
CA PHE A 242 17.35 -40.75 -9.41
C PHE A 242 16.99 -41.27 -10.79
N GLY A 243 16.83 -42.59 -10.95
CA GLY A 243 16.44 -43.22 -12.20
C GLY A 243 17.57 -43.23 -13.23
N SER A 244 17.18 -43.23 -14.51
CA SER A 244 18.10 -43.52 -15.61
C SER A 244 18.90 -42.31 -16.08
N PHE A 245 20.21 -42.48 -16.25
CA PHE A 245 21.10 -41.46 -16.82
C PHE A 245 21.64 -41.93 -18.18
N GLY A 246 21.33 -41.21 -19.25
CA GLY A 246 21.99 -41.38 -20.54
C GLY A 246 23.47 -40.97 -20.51
N PRO A 247 24.25 -41.31 -21.55
CA PRO A 247 25.65 -40.90 -21.65
C PRO A 247 25.80 -39.37 -21.52
N GLY A 248 26.68 -38.91 -20.63
CA GLY A 248 26.92 -37.50 -20.35
C GLY A 248 25.85 -36.81 -19.49
N GLN A 249 24.73 -37.47 -19.19
CA GLN A 249 23.66 -36.90 -18.37
C GLN A 249 24.14 -36.72 -16.92
N SER A 250 23.70 -35.62 -16.32
CA SER A 250 23.94 -35.31 -14.91
C SER A 250 22.64 -34.98 -14.18
N LYS A 251 22.62 -35.24 -12.88
CA LYS A 251 21.63 -34.72 -11.93
C LYS A 251 22.36 -34.09 -10.77
N SER A 252 21.89 -32.92 -10.35
CA SER A 252 22.36 -32.27 -9.13
C SER A 252 21.22 -32.16 -8.13
N PHE A 253 21.57 -32.26 -6.85
CA PHE A 253 20.73 -31.93 -5.71
C PHE A 253 21.58 -31.24 -4.65
N THR A 254 20.96 -30.65 -3.64
CA THR A 254 21.67 -29.93 -2.57
C THR A 254 21.46 -30.65 -1.24
N PHE A 255 22.56 -30.97 -0.57
CA PHE A 255 22.59 -31.39 0.82
C PHE A 255 22.97 -30.19 1.68
N PHE A 256 22.19 -29.88 2.71
CA PHE A 256 22.46 -28.83 3.68
C PHE A 256 22.97 -29.47 4.96
N TYR A 257 24.04 -28.91 5.51
CA TYR A 257 24.64 -29.42 6.73
C TYR A 257 25.06 -28.26 7.63
N GLY A 258 24.65 -28.27 8.90
CA GLY A 258 24.85 -27.11 9.76
C GLY A 258 24.24 -27.22 11.13
N ALA A 259 24.24 -26.12 11.87
CA ALA A 259 23.73 -26.09 13.23
C ALA A 259 23.12 -24.73 13.58
N ALA A 260 22.18 -24.74 14.52
CA ALA A 260 21.54 -23.54 15.03
C ALA A 260 21.43 -23.58 16.56
N ALA A 261 21.17 -22.44 17.21
CA ALA A 261 21.15 -22.31 18.67
C ALA A 261 19.99 -23.03 19.38
N ASN A 262 18.94 -23.41 18.62
CA ASN A 262 17.78 -24.15 19.10
C ASN A 262 16.94 -24.62 17.90
N GLU A 263 15.91 -25.43 18.17
CA GLU A 263 15.05 -25.98 17.14
C GLU A 263 14.30 -24.89 16.34
N ALA A 264 13.87 -23.81 16.99
CA ALA A 264 13.20 -22.72 16.29
C ALA A 264 14.13 -22.05 15.26
N ALA A 265 15.40 -21.86 15.62
CA ALA A 265 16.42 -21.34 14.72
C ALA A 265 16.80 -22.35 13.62
N ALA A 266 16.74 -23.66 13.91
CA ALA A 266 16.90 -24.73 12.93
C ALA A 266 15.75 -24.74 11.92
N ASN A 267 14.50 -24.70 12.39
CA ASN A 267 13.29 -24.59 11.56
C ASN A 267 13.35 -23.38 10.63
N ALA A 268 13.83 -22.24 11.13
CA ALA A 268 14.01 -21.05 10.32
C ALA A 268 15.11 -21.21 9.25
N ALA A 269 16.23 -21.87 9.58
CA ALA A 269 17.31 -22.17 8.63
C ALA A 269 16.86 -23.16 7.53
N THR A 270 16.19 -24.25 7.91
CA THR A 270 15.61 -25.26 7.02
C THR A 270 14.53 -24.67 6.12
N SER A 271 13.69 -23.77 6.66
CA SER A 271 12.68 -23.04 5.91
C SER A 271 13.30 -22.07 4.89
N ALA A 272 14.33 -21.34 5.29
CA ALA A 272 15.03 -20.40 4.41
C ALA A 272 15.66 -21.09 3.19
N VAL A 273 16.12 -22.33 3.34
CA VAL A 273 16.67 -23.10 2.21
C VAL A 273 15.64 -23.94 1.46
N GLY A 274 14.39 -23.97 1.94
CA GLY A 274 13.31 -24.74 1.33
C GLY A 274 13.57 -26.25 1.33
N ALA A 275 14.05 -26.80 2.46
CA ALA A 275 14.35 -28.23 2.53
C ALA A 275 13.09 -29.09 2.32
N GLU A 276 13.22 -30.11 1.47
CA GLU A 276 12.19 -31.08 1.10
C GLU A 276 12.16 -32.28 2.05
N LEU A 277 13.31 -32.55 2.67
CA LEU A 277 13.56 -33.64 3.59
C LEU A 277 14.65 -33.17 4.55
N PHE A 278 14.51 -33.40 5.85
CA PHE A 278 15.54 -33.06 6.81
C PHE A 278 15.55 -33.98 8.02
N SER A 279 16.69 -34.00 8.71
CA SER A 279 16.84 -34.52 10.05
C SER A 279 17.46 -33.48 10.97
N TYR A 280 17.01 -33.49 12.22
CA TYR A 280 17.69 -32.81 13.32
C TYR A 280 18.25 -33.84 14.30
N GLY A 281 19.45 -33.55 14.79
CA GLY A 281 19.95 -34.11 16.03
C GLY A 281 19.81 -33.06 17.14
N GLN A 282 19.22 -33.44 18.27
CA GLN A 282 18.95 -32.54 19.39
C GLN A 282 19.33 -33.15 20.75
N PRO A 283 19.88 -32.36 21.68
CA PRO A 283 20.16 -32.80 23.05
C PRO A 283 18.90 -32.90 23.93
N ASN A 284 17.81 -32.25 23.54
CA ASN A 284 16.51 -32.23 24.20
C ASN A 284 15.45 -31.68 23.23
N ALA A 285 14.17 -31.81 23.58
CA ALA A 285 13.03 -31.37 22.77
C ALA A 285 12.98 -29.85 22.48
N ALA A 286 13.81 -29.03 23.14
CA ALA A 286 13.94 -27.60 22.82
C ALA A 286 15.10 -27.33 21.84
N GLY A 287 15.92 -28.34 21.55
CA GLY A 287 17.14 -28.21 20.75
C GLY A 287 18.23 -27.39 21.42
N GLN A 288 18.26 -27.30 22.75
CA GLN A 288 19.22 -26.43 23.45
C GLN A 288 20.40 -27.21 24.05
N PRO A 289 21.66 -26.72 23.94
CA PRO A 289 22.04 -25.37 23.51
C PRO A 289 22.24 -25.21 22.00
N HIS A 290 22.04 -26.27 21.23
CA HIS A 290 22.12 -26.26 19.76
C HIS A 290 21.36 -27.45 19.16
N THR A 291 20.99 -27.30 17.88
CA THR A 291 20.37 -28.31 17.04
C THR A 291 21.26 -28.48 15.81
N PHE A 292 21.71 -29.71 15.53
CA PHE A 292 22.36 -30.04 14.26
C PHE A 292 21.32 -30.32 13.18
N ILE A 293 21.67 -30.02 11.94
CA ILE A 293 20.75 -29.96 10.81
C ILE A 293 21.38 -30.69 9.62
N ALA A 294 20.68 -31.69 9.12
CA ALA A 294 20.90 -32.31 7.82
C ALA A 294 19.65 -32.09 6.96
N GLY A 295 19.77 -31.54 5.76
CA GLY A 295 18.62 -31.25 4.91
C GLY A 295 18.89 -31.53 3.44
N PHE A 296 17.85 -31.77 2.65
CA PHE A 296 17.95 -32.04 1.22
C PHE A 296 16.99 -31.17 0.43
N ARG A 297 17.41 -30.78 -0.77
CA ARG A 297 16.57 -30.12 -1.79
C ARG A 297 16.95 -30.60 -3.18
N GLY A 298 15.99 -30.64 -4.11
CA GLY A 298 16.18 -31.19 -5.45
C GLY A 298 16.10 -32.71 -5.48
N VAL A 299 15.53 -33.32 -4.43
CA VAL A 299 15.28 -34.77 -4.31
C VAL A 299 13.83 -35.13 -4.65
N GLY A 300 13.05 -34.14 -5.09
CA GLY A 300 11.68 -34.33 -5.60
C GLY A 300 10.63 -34.41 -4.50
N GLY A 301 10.89 -33.80 -3.34
CA GLY A 301 9.91 -33.68 -2.25
C GLY A 301 9.21 -32.33 -2.20
N ARG A 302 8.23 -32.21 -1.29
CA ARG A 302 7.61 -30.93 -0.97
C ARG A 302 8.38 -30.23 0.13
N VAL A 303 8.46 -28.90 0.09
CA VAL A 303 9.05 -28.14 1.20
C VAL A 303 8.30 -28.45 2.49
N VAL A 304 9.02 -28.96 3.48
CA VAL A 304 8.43 -29.41 4.75
C VAL A 304 8.02 -28.22 5.61
N ILE A 305 8.89 -27.20 5.68
CA ILE A 305 8.65 -25.96 6.41
C ILE A 305 8.67 -24.81 5.41
N ALA A 306 7.52 -24.57 4.76
CA ALA A 306 7.42 -23.59 3.69
C ALA A 306 7.71 -22.16 4.19
N PRO A 307 8.56 -21.38 3.50
CA PRO A 307 8.66 -19.95 3.76
C PRO A 307 7.36 -19.25 3.32
N ALA A 308 7.08 -18.10 3.94
CA ALA A 308 5.99 -17.23 3.51
C ALA A 308 6.39 -16.51 2.22
N LEU A 309 5.57 -16.65 1.18
CA LEU A 309 5.70 -15.93 -0.09
C LEU A 309 4.49 -15.00 -0.26
N THR A 310 4.72 -13.70 -0.37
CA THR A 310 3.67 -12.69 -0.53
C THR A 310 3.93 -11.80 -1.75
N LEU A 311 2.87 -11.27 -2.36
CA LEU A 311 2.95 -10.38 -3.52
C LEU A 311 2.37 -9.01 -3.20
N THR A 312 3.08 -7.95 -3.59
CA THR A 312 2.64 -6.56 -3.45
C THR A 312 2.84 -5.79 -4.76
N PRO A 313 1.81 -5.12 -5.29
CA PRO A 313 0.41 -5.15 -4.83
C PRO A 313 -0.24 -6.52 -5.09
N GLY A 314 -1.22 -6.90 -4.26
CA GLY A 314 -1.97 -8.15 -4.43
C GLY A 314 -3.00 -8.08 -5.56
N SER A 315 -3.88 -7.09 -5.56
CA SER A 315 -4.82 -6.84 -6.67
C SER A 315 -4.85 -5.36 -7.00
N THR A 316 -4.69 -5.01 -8.27
CA THR A 316 -4.63 -3.62 -8.72
C THR A 316 -5.26 -3.46 -10.10
N SER A 317 -5.78 -2.27 -10.38
CA SER A 317 -6.19 -1.86 -11.73
C SER A 317 -5.29 -0.75 -12.25
N GLY A 318 -5.19 -0.63 -13.57
CA GLY A 318 -4.48 0.47 -14.21
C GLY A 318 -4.78 0.56 -15.70
N VAL A 319 -4.55 1.72 -16.30
CA VAL A 319 -4.85 1.93 -17.72
C VAL A 319 -3.88 1.13 -18.59
N VAL A 320 -4.36 0.59 -19.69
CA VAL A 320 -3.54 -0.02 -20.75
C VAL A 320 -2.37 0.90 -21.11
N GLY A 321 -1.18 0.32 -21.29
CA GLY A 321 0.06 1.05 -21.58
C GLY A 321 0.82 1.57 -20.34
N SER A 322 0.25 1.47 -19.13
CA SER A 322 0.97 1.83 -17.90
C SER A 322 1.89 0.69 -17.41
N ASN A 323 3.03 1.04 -16.82
CA ASN A 323 3.90 0.06 -16.16
C ASN A 323 3.20 -0.52 -14.92
N HIS A 324 3.32 -1.83 -14.74
CA HIS A 324 2.89 -2.53 -13.54
C HIS A 324 4.05 -3.33 -12.97
N THR A 325 4.42 -3.05 -11.71
CA THR A 325 5.45 -3.79 -10.98
C THR A 325 4.80 -4.60 -9.87
N VAL A 326 5.09 -5.91 -9.84
CA VAL A 326 4.79 -6.80 -8.72
C VAL A 326 6.08 -7.13 -7.99
N THR A 327 6.08 -6.95 -6.68
CA THR A 327 7.16 -7.34 -5.77
C THR A 327 6.77 -8.62 -5.08
N ALA A 328 7.59 -9.66 -5.22
CA ALA A 328 7.50 -10.87 -4.43
C ALA A 328 8.42 -10.77 -3.22
N GLU A 329 7.93 -11.12 -2.03
CA GLU A 329 8.69 -11.16 -0.79
C GLU A 329 8.67 -12.57 -0.19
N VAL A 330 9.85 -13.08 0.14
CA VAL A 330 10.05 -14.39 0.77
C VAL A 330 10.60 -14.21 2.18
N ARG A 331 9.90 -14.78 3.17
CA ARG A 331 10.30 -14.76 4.57
C ARG A 331 10.31 -16.16 5.16
N ASP A 332 11.27 -16.47 6.02
CA ASP A 332 11.29 -17.72 6.79
C ASP A 332 10.19 -17.72 7.88
N THR A 333 10.04 -18.83 8.59
CA THR A 333 9.06 -18.97 9.69
C THR A 333 9.31 -18.02 10.87
N SER A 334 10.52 -17.47 11.00
CA SER A 334 10.87 -16.43 11.97
C SER A 334 10.69 -15.01 11.41
N THR A 335 10.05 -14.88 10.24
CA THR A 335 9.78 -13.63 9.50
C THR A 335 11.02 -12.94 8.92
N ARG A 336 12.20 -13.58 8.95
CA ARG A 336 13.42 -13.00 8.38
C ARG A 336 13.42 -13.12 6.86
N PRO A 337 13.96 -12.14 6.12
CA PRO A 337 14.06 -12.23 4.68
C PRO A 337 14.93 -13.41 4.21
N VAL A 338 14.53 -14.06 3.12
CA VAL A 338 15.28 -15.17 2.52
C VAL A 338 15.98 -14.67 1.24
N PRO A 339 17.29 -14.36 1.29
CA PRO A 339 18.02 -13.93 0.11
C PRO A 339 18.40 -15.10 -0.81
N GLY A 340 18.48 -14.81 -2.11
CA GLY A 340 18.84 -15.79 -3.14
C GLY A 340 17.78 -16.85 -3.43
N ALA A 341 16.54 -16.68 -2.93
CA ALA A 341 15.45 -17.62 -3.16
C ALA A 341 15.06 -17.61 -4.65
N PRO A 342 15.08 -18.77 -5.34
CA PRO A 342 14.68 -18.86 -6.74
C PRO A 342 13.16 -18.74 -6.86
N LEU A 343 12.70 -17.83 -7.72
CA LEU A 343 11.30 -17.56 -7.99
C LEU A 343 11.03 -17.66 -9.48
N VAL A 344 9.87 -18.19 -9.85
CA VAL A 344 9.37 -18.11 -11.23
C VAL A 344 8.11 -17.28 -11.25
N PHE A 345 8.11 -16.23 -12.08
CA PHE A 345 6.96 -15.38 -12.32
C PHE A 345 6.24 -15.84 -13.58
N LYS A 346 4.94 -16.10 -13.47
CA LYS A 346 4.04 -16.45 -14.57
C LYS A 346 2.89 -15.44 -14.64
N VAL A 347 2.62 -14.90 -15.83
CA VAL A 347 1.46 -14.02 -16.05
C VAL A 347 0.58 -14.68 -17.09
N ALA A 348 -0.70 -14.85 -16.77
CA ALA A 348 -1.70 -15.45 -17.65
C ALA A 348 -3.00 -14.63 -17.60
N GLY A 349 -3.75 -14.56 -18.70
CA GLY A 349 -4.95 -13.75 -18.80
C GLY A 349 -5.01 -13.00 -20.13
N ALA A 350 -5.42 -11.73 -20.08
CA ALA A 350 -5.42 -10.84 -21.24
C ALA A 350 -4.02 -10.72 -21.87
N HIS A 351 -2.97 -10.78 -21.06
CA HIS A 351 -1.58 -10.90 -21.49
C HIS A 351 -0.95 -12.15 -20.89
N SER A 352 -0.65 -13.11 -21.75
CA SER A 352 0.10 -14.30 -21.35
C SER A 352 1.58 -14.08 -21.66
N LEU A 353 2.39 -13.93 -20.61
CA LEU A 353 3.84 -13.76 -20.73
C LEU A 353 4.55 -15.08 -20.44
N SER A 354 5.66 -15.32 -21.13
CA SER A 354 6.55 -16.44 -20.81
C SER A 354 6.98 -16.38 -19.33
N PRO A 355 7.12 -17.54 -18.66
CA PRO A 355 7.68 -17.61 -17.32
C PRO A 355 9.08 -16.99 -17.27
N VAL A 356 9.39 -16.30 -16.17
CA VAL A 356 10.72 -15.70 -15.94
C VAL A 356 11.22 -16.11 -14.57
N ALA A 357 12.41 -16.72 -14.54
CA ALA A 357 13.12 -17.03 -13.31
C ALA A 357 13.87 -15.80 -12.78
N VAL A 358 13.73 -15.52 -11.49
CA VAL A 358 14.44 -14.46 -10.77
C VAL A 358 14.88 -14.98 -9.41
N THR A 359 15.83 -14.30 -8.77
CA THR A 359 16.25 -14.61 -7.38
C THR A 359 16.01 -13.43 -6.48
N THR A 360 15.60 -13.67 -5.24
CA THR A 360 15.45 -12.59 -4.25
C THR A 360 16.79 -11.94 -3.91
N GLY A 361 16.77 -10.63 -3.71
CA GLY A 361 17.92 -9.87 -3.20
C GLY A 361 18.12 -10.05 -1.69
N PRO A 362 19.07 -9.29 -1.08
CA PRO A 362 19.34 -9.32 0.36
C PRO A 362 18.12 -9.03 1.25
N SER A 363 17.14 -8.27 0.75
CA SER A 363 15.88 -7.97 1.43
C SER A 363 14.83 -9.08 1.32
N GLY A 364 15.16 -10.23 0.72
CA GLY A 364 14.22 -11.31 0.45
C GLY A 364 13.17 -10.96 -0.61
N GLN A 365 13.40 -9.93 -1.41
CA GLN A 365 12.45 -9.44 -2.41
C GLN A 365 12.97 -9.57 -3.84
N ALA A 366 12.06 -9.79 -4.79
CA ALA A 366 12.31 -9.73 -6.22
C ALA A 366 11.14 -9.04 -6.94
N ASN A 367 11.45 -8.25 -7.96
CA ASN A 367 10.46 -7.45 -8.68
C ASN A 367 10.33 -7.94 -10.12
N ARG A 368 9.10 -7.92 -10.64
CA ARG A 368 8.83 -8.04 -12.07
C ARG A 368 7.96 -6.89 -12.52
N THR A 369 8.41 -6.18 -13.55
CA THR A 369 7.65 -5.12 -14.20
C THR A 369 7.21 -5.57 -15.59
N TYR A 370 5.95 -5.30 -15.94
CA TYR A 370 5.43 -5.49 -17.29
C TYR A 370 4.31 -4.49 -17.61
N THR A 371 3.95 -4.39 -18.88
CA THR A 371 2.91 -3.51 -19.42
C THR A 371 1.87 -4.33 -20.17
N GLY A 372 0.59 -4.01 -20.01
CA GLY A 372 -0.48 -4.57 -20.81
C GLY A 372 -0.83 -3.65 -21.99
N GLU A 373 -1.04 -4.22 -23.16
CA GLU A 373 -1.38 -3.53 -24.41
C GLU A 373 -2.89 -3.61 -24.75
N THR A 374 -3.63 -4.46 -24.05
CA THR A 374 -5.07 -4.67 -24.25
C THR A 374 -5.83 -4.64 -22.93
N ALA A 375 -7.11 -4.28 -22.96
CA ALA A 375 -7.93 -4.29 -21.75
C ALA A 375 -8.29 -5.72 -21.34
N GLY A 376 -8.33 -5.98 -20.03
CA GLY A 376 -8.65 -7.29 -19.47
C GLY A 376 -7.82 -7.62 -18.23
N ALA A 377 -8.15 -8.74 -17.59
CA ALA A 377 -7.53 -9.16 -16.35
C ALA A 377 -6.35 -10.12 -16.59
N ASP A 378 -5.27 -9.90 -15.84
CA ASP A 378 -4.13 -10.79 -15.72
C ASP A 378 -4.05 -11.37 -14.31
N ILE A 379 -3.69 -12.65 -14.24
CA ILE A 379 -3.32 -13.37 -13.01
C ILE A 379 -1.81 -13.55 -13.04
N ILE A 380 -1.15 -12.96 -12.05
CA ILE A 380 0.28 -13.13 -11.79
C ILE A 380 0.42 -14.23 -10.76
N THR A 381 1.03 -15.35 -11.14
CA THR A 381 1.41 -16.42 -10.22
C THR A 381 2.91 -16.37 -10.03
N VAL A 382 3.36 -16.28 -8.78
CA VAL A 382 4.77 -16.44 -8.42
C VAL A 382 4.91 -17.68 -7.57
N CYS A 383 5.86 -18.52 -7.90
CA CYS A 383 6.21 -19.70 -7.14
C CYS A 383 7.68 -19.64 -6.75
N LEU A 384 8.01 -20.26 -5.62
CA LEU A 384 9.38 -20.60 -5.27
C LEU A 384 9.81 -21.84 -6.06
N ASP A 385 10.65 -21.64 -7.07
CA ASP A 385 11.22 -22.70 -7.92
C ASP A 385 12.33 -23.44 -7.16
N ASN A 386 11.91 -24.16 -6.12
CA ASN A 386 12.83 -24.88 -5.25
C ASN A 386 13.43 -26.10 -5.97
N SER A 387 12.72 -26.62 -6.97
CA SER A 387 13.17 -27.72 -7.81
C SER A 387 14.28 -27.32 -8.80
N GLY A 388 14.35 -26.03 -9.14
CA GLY A 388 15.31 -25.45 -10.07
C GLY A 388 15.08 -25.86 -11.51
N ASN A 389 13.85 -26.28 -11.85
CA ASN A 389 13.48 -26.69 -13.21
C ASN A 389 12.84 -25.56 -14.02
N GLY A 390 12.58 -24.40 -13.40
CA GLY A 390 12.01 -23.23 -14.06
C GLY A 390 10.48 -23.28 -14.21
N ASP A 391 9.81 -24.27 -13.63
CA ASP A 391 8.36 -24.44 -13.69
C ASP A 391 7.70 -24.23 -12.31
N CYS A 392 6.47 -23.72 -12.29
CA CYS A 392 5.69 -23.60 -11.06
C CYS A 392 4.92 -24.88 -10.76
N GLU A 393 5.47 -25.74 -9.91
CA GLU A 393 4.85 -27.01 -9.55
C GLU A 393 3.78 -26.84 -8.46
N PRO A 394 2.72 -27.67 -8.43
CA PRO A 394 1.66 -27.54 -7.43
C PRO A 394 2.11 -27.68 -5.97
N ALA A 395 3.26 -28.34 -5.76
CA ALA A 395 3.89 -28.60 -4.47
C ALA A 395 4.74 -27.42 -3.97
N GLU A 396 5.07 -26.47 -4.84
CA GLU A 396 5.90 -25.33 -4.49
C GLU A 396 5.09 -24.24 -3.78
N PRO A 397 5.67 -23.56 -2.77
CA PRO A 397 5.04 -22.39 -2.19
C PRO A 397 4.81 -21.34 -3.27
N ARG A 398 3.57 -20.84 -3.35
CA ARG A 398 3.14 -19.91 -4.40
C ARG A 398 2.21 -18.86 -3.85
N ALA A 399 2.22 -17.72 -4.52
CA ALA A 399 1.31 -16.62 -4.28
C ALA A 399 0.76 -16.11 -5.61
N THR A 400 -0.44 -15.55 -5.56
CA THR A 400 -1.12 -15.00 -6.73
C THR A 400 -1.47 -13.54 -6.49
N ALA A 401 -1.36 -12.75 -7.56
CA ALA A 401 -1.78 -11.36 -7.64
C ALA A 401 -2.61 -11.16 -8.92
N SER A 402 -3.37 -10.08 -8.99
CA SER A 402 -4.16 -9.74 -10.17
C SER A 402 -3.93 -8.31 -10.65
N ARG A 403 -3.98 -8.13 -11.96
CA ARG A 403 -3.89 -6.84 -12.63
C ARG A 403 -5.03 -6.68 -13.62
N ASP A 404 -5.92 -5.72 -13.38
CA ASP A 404 -6.99 -5.36 -14.32
C ASP A 404 -6.56 -4.18 -15.20
N TRP A 405 -6.40 -4.43 -16.49
CA TRP A 405 -6.08 -3.41 -17.50
C TRP A 405 -7.35 -2.74 -17.99
N LEU A 406 -7.50 -1.46 -17.66
CA LEU A 406 -8.64 -0.64 -18.05
C LEU A 406 -8.35 0.04 -19.39
N SER A 407 -9.32 0.02 -20.30
CA SER A 407 -9.24 0.84 -21.52
C SER A 407 -9.08 2.32 -21.16
N PRO A 408 -8.27 3.09 -21.90
CA PRO A 408 -8.26 4.55 -21.74
C PRO A 408 -9.66 5.10 -22.02
N PRO A 409 -10.09 6.16 -21.30
CA PRO A 409 -11.37 6.80 -21.56
C PRO A 409 -11.43 7.29 -23.01
N PRO A 410 -12.59 7.19 -23.69
CA PRO A 410 -12.74 7.71 -25.03
C PRO A 410 -12.46 9.22 -25.04
N PRO A 411 -11.87 9.77 -26.12
CA PRO A 411 -11.73 11.21 -26.27
C PRO A 411 -13.12 11.86 -26.23
N PRO A 412 -13.24 13.10 -25.69
CA PRO A 412 -14.49 13.83 -25.74
C PRO A 412 -14.95 13.99 -27.21
N PRO A 413 -16.27 13.97 -27.47
CA PRO A 413 -16.77 14.18 -28.82
C PRO A 413 -16.34 15.56 -29.34
N PRO A 414 -16.11 15.70 -30.66
CA PRO A 414 -15.87 17.00 -31.27
C PRO A 414 -17.08 17.92 -31.06
N PRO A 415 -16.88 19.25 -30.91
CA PRO A 415 -17.99 20.19 -30.86
C PRO A 415 -18.82 20.11 -32.15
N PRO A 416 -20.14 20.36 -32.09
CA PRO A 416 -20.97 20.41 -33.29
C PRO A 416 -20.46 21.49 -34.26
N PRO A 417 -20.66 21.31 -35.59
CA PRO A 417 -20.37 22.37 -36.54
C PRO A 417 -21.16 23.63 -36.16
N PRO A 418 -20.57 24.83 -36.28
CA PRO A 418 -21.27 26.06 -35.96
C PRO A 418 -22.49 26.20 -36.88
N LEU A 419 -23.60 26.67 -36.32
CA LEU A 419 -24.88 26.84 -36.99
C LEU A 419 -24.76 27.88 -38.10
N ASP A 420 -25.39 27.63 -39.25
CA ASP A 420 -25.53 28.55 -40.40
C ASP A 420 -27.02 28.52 -40.77
N SER A 421 -27.74 29.54 -40.31
CA SER A 421 -29.20 29.59 -40.25
C SER A 421 -29.84 30.02 -41.56
N ASP A 422 -29.11 30.72 -42.44
CA ASP A 422 -29.61 31.18 -43.74
C ASP A 422 -28.93 30.53 -44.96
N GLY A 423 -27.87 29.75 -44.73
CA GLY A 423 -27.23 28.89 -45.71
C GLY A 423 -26.33 29.64 -46.70
N ASP A 424 -25.84 30.81 -46.34
CA ASP A 424 -25.00 31.63 -47.22
C ASP A 424 -23.51 31.19 -47.24
N GLY A 425 -23.12 30.31 -46.30
CA GLY A 425 -21.78 29.75 -46.18
C GLY A 425 -20.95 30.34 -45.04
N LEU A 426 -21.49 31.29 -44.28
CA LEU A 426 -20.89 31.83 -43.06
C LEU A 426 -21.66 31.33 -41.82
N PRO A 427 -20.98 30.83 -40.77
CA PRO A 427 -21.68 30.47 -39.55
C PRO A 427 -22.28 31.70 -38.84
N ASP A 428 -23.45 31.54 -38.20
CA ASP A 428 -24.24 32.58 -37.49
C ASP A 428 -23.39 33.45 -36.55
N VAL A 429 -22.34 32.88 -35.97
CA VAL A 429 -21.43 33.58 -35.04
C VAL A 429 -20.47 34.56 -35.71
N THR A 430 -20.35 34.50 -37.03
CA THR A 430 -19.46 35.31 -37.87
C THR A 430 -20.19 35.99 -39.02
N ASP A 431 -21.50 35.81 -39.10
CA ASP A 431 -22.37 36.36 -40.13
C ASP A 431 -23.06 37.64 -39.59
N ASN A 432 -22.79 38.78 -40.23
CA ASN A 432 -23.41 40.06 -39.89
C ASN A 432 -24.90 40.15 -40.26
N CYS A 433 -25.44 39.16 -40.96
CA CYS A 433 -26.86 38.97 -41.18
C CYS A 433 -27.28 37.50 -41.06
N ALA A 434 -27.04 36.88 -39.89
CA ALA A 434 -27.31 35.46 -39.57
C ALA A 434 -28.71 34.86 -39.89
N SER A 435 -29.63 35.61 -40.50
CA SER A 435 -30.93 35.11 -40.98
C SER A 435 -31.29 35.57 -42.40
N VAL A 436 -30.40 36.29 -43.07
CA VAL A 436 -30.59 36.89 -44.40
C VAL A 436 -29.28 36.80 -45.18
N ALA A 437 -29.23 35.83 -46.10
CA ALA A 437 -28.02 35.51 -46.86
C ALA A 437 -27.34 36.73 -47.52
N ASN A 438 -26.10 37.00 -47.12
CA ASN A 438 -25.27 38.10 -47.61
C ASN A 438 -23.77 37.75 -47.54
N LEU A 439 -23.36 36.75 -48.33
CA LEU A 439 -21.99 36.22 -48.37
C LEU A 439 -20.87 37.28 -48.51
N ASP A 440 -21.15 38.46 -49.07
CA ASP A 440 -20.18 39.55 -49.20
C ASP A 440 -19.98 40.35 -47.90
N GLN A 441 -20.82 40.13 -46.89
CA GLN A 441 -20.79 40.70 -45.55
C GLN A 441 -20.66 42.22 -45.56
N ARG A 442 -21.27 42.85 -46.57
CA ARG A 442 -21.16 44.28 -46.75
C ARG A 442 -21.88 45.01 -45.62
N ASP A 443 -21.14 45.84 -44.91
CA ASP A 443 -21.58 46.70 -43.82
C ASP A 443 -21.02 48.10 -44.11
N THR A 444 -21.87 48.96 -44.68
CA THR A 444 -21.44 50.23 -45.28
C THR A 444 -21.15 51.30 -44.22
N ASP A 445 -21.83 51.27 -43.08
CA ASP A 445 -21.62 52.21 -41.96
C ASP A 445 -20.83 51.63 -40.79
N GLY A 446 -20.56 50.32 -40.80
CA GLY A 446 -19.63 49.64 -39.92
C GLY A 446 -20.20 49.36 -38.52
N ASP A 447 -21.52 49.30 -38.40
CA ASP A 447 -22.21 49.23 -37.11
C ASP A 447 -22.48 47.80 -36.62
N GLY A 448 -22.15 46.80 -37.45
CA GLY A 448 -22.24 45.39 -37.11
C GLY A 448 -23.24 44.66 -37.99
N PRO A 449 -24.54 45.01 -38.01
CA PRO A 449 -25.49 44.51 -39.01
C PRO A 449 -25.06 44.76 -40.46
N GLY A 450 -25.15 43.75 -41.32
CA GLY A 450 -24.86 43.94 -42.75
C GLY A 450 -25.98 44.70 -43.47
N ASP A 451 -25.64 45.40 -44.56
CA ASP A 451 -26.56 46.18 -45.41
C ASP A 451 -27.83 45.41 -45.81
N ALA A 452 -27.77 44.07 -45.84
CA ALA A 452 -28.87 43.19 -46.24
C ALA A 452 -29.94 43.01 -45.16
N CYS A 453 -29.56 43.12 -43.88
CA CYS A 453 -30.44 42.94 -42.72
C CYS A 453 -30.52 44.18 -41.83
N ASP A 454 -29.71 45.20 -42.10
CA ASP A 454 -29.77 46.48 -41.41
C ASP A 454 -30.99 47.30 -41.88
N PRO A 455 -31.96 47.59 -40.98
CA PRO A 455 -33.10 48.42 -41.32
C PRO A 455 -32.78 49.93 -41.41
N ILE A 456 -31.56 50.40 -41.09
CA ILE A 456 -31.25 51.82 -40.89
C ILE A 456 -30.00 52.30 -41.65
N VAL A 457 -30.01 52.14 -42.98
CA VAL A 457 -28.89 52.47 -43.89
C VAL A 457 -28.43 53.96 -43.92
N PHE A 458 -28.98 54.89 -43.12
CA PHE A 458 -28.56 56.31 -43.13
C PHE A 458 -28.68 57.04 -41.78
N ARG A 459 -27.57 57.66 -41.37
CA ARG A 459 -27.38 58.63 -40.28
C ARG A 459 -28.50 59.67 -40.19
N SER A 460 -29.38 59.54 -39.20
CA SER A 460 -29.93 60.70 -38.52
C SER A 460 -29.05 60.89 -37.28
N ASP A 461 -28.45 62.07 -37.09
CA ASP A 461 -27.68 62.50 -35.91
C ASP A 461 -28.18 63.93 -35.65
N ARG A 462 -29.23 64.04 -34.86
CA ARG A 462 -30.08 65.22 -34.72
C ARG A 462 -29.42 66.30 -33.88
N ASP A 463 -28.56 65.92 -32.95
CA ASP A 463 -27.92 66.83 -32.00
C ASP A 463 -26.43 67.12 -32.31
N PHE A 464 -25.89 66.47 -33.35
CA PHE A 464 -24.57 66.67 -33.93
C PHE A 464 -23.43 66.37 -32.97
N ASP A 465 -23.59 65.38 -32.10
CA ASP A 465 -22.59 65.00 -31.10
C ASP A 465 -21.64 63.90 -31.61
N GLY A 466 -21.95 63.30 -32.76
CA GLY A 466 -21.16 62.24 -33.40
C GLY A 466 -21.73 60.84 -33.20
N VAL A 467 -22.86 60.68 -32.51
CA VAL A 467 -23.59 59.43 -32.28
C VAL A 467 -24.89 59.43 -33.10
N PRO A 468 -25.16 58.41 -33.94
CA PRO A 468 -26.40 58.35 -34.72
C PRO A 468 -27.65 58.15 -33.85
N ASP A 469 -28.75 58.85 -34.15
CA ASP A 469 -30.07 58.82 -33.49
C ASP A 469 -30.58 57.43 -33.07
N PRO A 470 -30.41 56.34 -33.84
CA PRO A 470 -30.91 55.02 -33.41
C PRO A 470 -30.13 54.43 -32.23
N VAL A 471 -28.89 54.89 -32.02
CA VAL A 471 -27.97 54.42 -30.97
C VAL A 471 -27.59 55.53 -29.99
N ASP A 472 -28.09 56.74 -30.20
CA ASP A 472 -27.92 57.89 -29.32
C ASP A 472 -28.94 57.84 -28.18
N ASN A 473 -28.45 57.62 -26.95
CA ASN A 473 -29.29 57.62 -25.75
C ASN A 473 -29.79 59.02 -25.36
N CYS A 474 -29.38 60.07 -26.08
CA CYS A 474 -29.85 61.45 -25.96
C CYS A 474 -30.05 62.16 -27.30
N VAL A 475 -30.78 61.53 -28.22
CA VAL A 475 -31.15 61.98 -29.58
C VAL A 475 -31.39 63.48 -29.86
N GLU A 476 -31.69 64.31 -28.87
CA GLU A 476 -31.92 65.75 -29.03
C GLU A 476 -30.92 66.62 -28.24
N ARG A 477 -29.92 66.03 -27.57
CA ARG A 477 -29.00 66.72 -26.65
C ARG A 477 -27.62 66.05 -26.58
N ALA A 478 -26.67 66.72 -27.23
CA ALA A 478 -25.31 66.23 -27.40
C ALA A 478 -24.65 65.67 -26.13
N ASN A 479 -24.27 64.40 -26.19
CA ASN A 479 -23.52 63.66 -25.19
C ASN A 479 -22.60 62.59 -25.86
N PRO A 480 -21.49 63.02 -26.50
CA PRO A 480 -20.67 62.13 -27.34
C PRO A 480 -20.08 60.90 -26.62
N ALA A 481 -20.04 60.93 -25.28
CA ALA A 481 -19.55 59.85 -24.44
C ALA A 481 -20.63 58.81 -24.06
N GLN A 482 -21.90 59.08 -24.39
CA GLN A 482 -23.06 58.19 -24.18
C GLN A 482 -23.15 57.64 -22.73
N GLU A 483 -22.77 58.47 -21.74
CA GLU A 483 -22.83 58.10 -20.32
C GLU A 483 -24.30 57.86 -19.92
N ASP A 484 -24.58 56.67 -19.36
CA ASP A 484 -25.89 56.24 -18.83
C ASP A 484 -25.62 55.45 -17.54
N PHE A 485 -25.63 56.15 -16.40
CA PHE A 485 -25.11 55.63 -15.14
C PHE A 485 -26.01 54.60 -14.46
N ASP A 486 -27.33 54.63 -14.70
CA ASP A 486 -28.27 53.65 -14.15
C ASP A 486 -28.78 52.62 -15.16
N GLY A 487 -28.41 52.75 -16.43
CA GLY A 487 -28.59 51.75 -17.49
C GLY A 487 -30.02 51.62 -17.96
N ASP A 488 -30.80 52.70 -17.87
CA ASP A 488 -32.20 52.71 -18.27
C ASP A 488 -32.42 52.98 -19.77
N GLY A 489 -31.34 53.27 -20.50
CA GLY A 489 -31.34 53.53 -21.93
C GLY A 489 -31.54 55.00 -22.31
N ILE A 490 -31.61 55.91 -21.33
CA ILE A 490 -31.62 57.36 -21.52
C ILE A 490 -30.29 57.92 -20.98
N GLY A 491 -29.54 58.68 -21.78
CA GLY A 491 -28.23 59.16 -21.36
C GLY A 491 -28.31 60.22 -20.26
N ASP A 492 -27.31 60.25 -19.37
CA ASP A 492 -27.19 61.18 -18.24
C ASP A 492 -27.37 62.66 -18.64
N ALA A 493 -27.06 63.00 -19.89
CA ALA A 493 -27.19 64.35 -20.42
C ALA A 493 -28.65 64.77 -20.66
N CYS A 494 -29.53 63.87 -21.07
CA CYS A 494 -30.94 64.15 -21.40
C CYS A 494 -31.91 63.43 -20.46
N ASP A 495 -31.39 62.62 -19.54
CA ASP A 495 -32.15 61.99 -18.49
C ASP A 495 -32.49 63.02 -17.39
N GLU A 496 -33.70 63.57 -17.45
CA GLU A 496 -34.24 64.42 -16.38
C GLU A 496 -34.48 63.65 -15.06
N SER A 497 -34.31 62.31 -15.08
CA SER A 497 -34.34 61.42 -13.92
C SER A 497 -32.97 61.16 -13.28
N ASN A 498 -31.85 61.53 -13.89
CA ASN A 498 -30.49 61.40 -13.37
C ASN A 498 -30.24 60.18 -12.44
N GLY A 499 -29.99 59.00 -13.02
CA GLY A 499 -28.99 58.06 -12.52
C GLY A 499 -29.21 57.52 -11.10
N ARG A 500 -30.33 56.84 -10.82
CA ARG A 500 -30.58 56.32 -9.47
C ARG A 500 -30.88 54.84 -9.47
N LEU A 501 -30.08 54.14 -8.65
CA LEU A 501 -30.43 52.95 -7.89
C LEU A 501 -31.71 53.20 -7.06
N GLU A 502 -32.84 53.47 -7.73
CA GLU A 502 -34.11 53.85 -7.13
C GLU A 502 -34.67 52.60 -6.46
N PRO A 503 -34.75 52.60 -5.12
CA PRO A 503 -35.32 51.46 -4.43
C PRO A 503 -36.81 51.36 -4.74
N MET A 504 -37.28 50.16 -5.09
CA MET A 504 -38.69 49.89 -5.33
C MET A 504 -39.37 49.36 -4.06
N VAL A 505 -40.47 50.00 -3.63
CA VAL A 505 -41.24 49.59 -2.46
C VAL A 505 -41.54 48.08 -2.48
N GLY A 506 -41.03 47.36 -1.48
CA GLY A 506 -41.32 45.93 -1.30
C GLY A 506 -40.59 44.99 -2.27
N ARG A 507 -39.80 45.52 -3.21
CA ARG A 507 -39.04 44.71 -4.17
C ARG A 507 -37.54 44.83 -3.96
N THR A 508 -37.00 46.04 -4.01
CA THR A 508 -35.56 46.29 -3.99
C THR A 508 -35.19 47.50 -3.12
N GLY A 509 -34.07 47.40 -2.43
CA GLY A 509 -33.31 48.53 -1.89
C GLY A 509 -32.00 48.67 -2.65
N SER A 510 -31.15 49.62 -2.26
CA SER A 510 -29.75 49.64 -2.69
C SER A 510 -28.82 49.65 -1.49
N ALA A 511 -27.68 48.99 -1.64
CA ALA A 511 -26.65 48.90 -0.61
C ALA A 511 -25.30 49.31 -1.18
N ARG A 512 -24.57 50.15 -0.45
CA ARG A 512 -23.20 50.58 -0.79
C ARG A 512 -22.27 50.35 0.40
N VAL A 513 -21.16 49.66 0.18
CA VAL A 513 -20.13 49.53 1.21
C VAL A 513 -19.47 50.88 1.46
N THR A 514 -19.43 51.31 2.72
CA THR A 514 -18.73 52.55 3.12
C THR A 514 -17.41 52.27 3.82
N GLN A 515 -17.26 51.12 4.47
CA GLN A 515 -16.02 50.74 5.14
C GLN A 515 -15.94 49.23 5.34
N GLY A 516 -14.74 48.66 5.24
CA GLY A 516 -14.49 47.26 5.58
C GLY A 516 -15.16 46.27 4.61
N THR A 517 -15.36 45.04 5.07
CA THR A 517 -15.97 43.98 4.27
C THR A 517 -17.42 43.78 4.68
N VAL A 518 -18.33 43.86 3.71
CA VAL A 518 -19.75 43.55 3.86
C VAL A 518 -20.08 42.36 2.98
N LEU A 519 -20.80 41.39 3.53
CA LEU A 519 -21.30 40.24 2.75
C LEU A 519 -22.81 40.37 2.55
N ILE A 520 -23.31 39.88 1.42
CA ILE A 520 -24.72 39.85 1.08
C ILE A 520 -25.13 38.44 0.64
N ASP A 521 -26.27 37.97 1.13
CA ASP A 521 -26.92 36.74 0.68
C ASP A 521 -28.27 37.10 0.05
N LYS A 522 -28.34 36.97 -1.29
CA LYS A 522 -29.53 37.21 -2.11
C LYS A 522 -30.37 35.93 -2.31
N GLY A 523 -30.07 34.84 -1.58
CA GLY A 523 -30.73 33.53 -1.67
C GLY A 523 -29.83 32.37 -2.07
N ALA A 524 -28.54 32.64 -2.33
CA ALA A 524 -27.56 31.66 -2.81
C ALA A 524 -26.33 31.48 -1.87
N GLY A 525 -26.36 32.12 -0.70
CA GLY A 525 -25.24 32.16 0.24
C GLY A 525 -24.55 33.52 0.27
N LEU A 526 -23.72 33.72 1.30
CA LEU A 526 -23.03 35.00 1.54
C LEU A 526 -21.87 35.21 0.57
N VAL A 527 -21.96 36.28 -0.23
CA VAL A 527 -20.89 36.76 -1.12
C VAL A 527 -20.45 38.18 -0.75
N PRO A 528 -19.23 38.62 -1.07
CA PRO A 528 -18.83 40.01 -0.90
C PRO A 528 -19.74 40.98 -1.67
N LEU A 529 -20.11 42.10 -1.05
CA LEU A 529 -20.81 43.20 -1.71
C LEU A 529 -19.76 44.11 -2.37
N GLU A 530 -19.79 44.23 -3.70
CA GLU A 530 -18.82 45.02 -4.46
C GLU A 530 -19.45 46.34 -4.92
N GLY A 531 -18.95 47.46 -4.38
CA GLY A 531 -19.47 48.78 -4.74
C GLY A 531 -20.89 49.04 -4.23
N ALA A 532 -21.75 49.62 -5.09
CA ALA A 532 -23.16 49.85 -4.80
C ALA A 532 -24.03 48.98 -5.70
N GLU A 533 -24.94 48.22 -5.09
CA GLU A 533 -25.77 47.27 -5.81
C GLU A 533 -27.22 47.30 -5.35
N SER A 534 -28.12 46.82 -6.21
CA SER A 534 -29.50 46.52 -5.86
C SER A 534 -29.59 45.31 -4.92
N VAL A 535 -30.42 45.45 -3.88
CA VAL A 535 -30.66 44.46 -2.83
C VAL A 535 -32.12 44.05 -2.83
N PRO A 536 -32.44 42.82 -3.25
CA PRO A 536 -33.79 42.27 -3.14
C PRO A 536 -34.27 42.26 -1.68
N MET A 537 -35.53 42.64 -1.44
CA MET A 537 -36.15 42.49 -0.13
C MET A 537 -36.18 41.01 0.26
N GLY A 538 -35.72 40.71 1.48
CA GLY A 538 -35.48 39.34 1.95
C GLY A 538 -33.99 38.97 2.01
N SER A 539 -33.10 39.75 1.40
CA SER A 539 -31.66 39.50 1.47
C SER A 539 -31.10 39.66 2.89
N VAL A 540 -30.07 38.89 3.22
CA VAL A 540 -29.30 39.03 4.46
C VAL A 540 -28.03 39.81 4.18
N ILE A 541 -27.76 40.84 4.98
CA ILE A 541 -26.56 41.66 4.90
C ILE A 541 -25.75 41.43 6.17
N ASP A 542 -24.49 41.05 6.03
CA ASP A 542 -23.53 40.92 7.12
C ASP A 542 -22.54 42.09 7.11
N ALA A 543 -22.79 43.06 8.00
CA ALA A 543 -21.92 44.20 8.25
C ALA A 543 -21.17 44.05 9.59
N THR A 544 -20.86 42.83 10.02
CA THR A 544 -20.08 42.60 11.25
C THR A 544 -18.62 43.05 11.13
N ARG A 545 -18.07 43.04 9.90
CA ARG A 545 -16.68 43.44 9.57
C ARG A 545 -16.61 44.68 8.68
N GLY A 546 -17.69 45.44 8.60
CA GLY A 546 -17.80 46.60 7.73
C GLY A 546 -18.97 47.52 8.07
N SER A 547 -19.22 48.47 7.18
CA SER A 547 -20.29 49.45 7.26
C SER A 547 -20.95 49.57 5.89
N VAL A 548 -22.28 49.60 5.87
CA VAL A 548 -23.07 49.64 4.64
C VAL A 548 -24.11 50.75 4.72
N VAL A 549 -24.20 51.56 3.67
CA VAL A 549 -25.31 52.50 3.46
C VAL A 549 -26.41 51.75 2.74
N ILE A 550 -27.63 51.82 3.28
CA ILE A 550 -28.83 51.26 2.68
C ILE A 550 -29.77 52.41 2.33
N THR A 551 -30.21 52.42 1.07
CA THR A 551 -31.25 53.30 0.57
C THR A 551 -32.47 52.44 0.23
N ALA A 552 -33.61 52.75 0.84
CA ALA A 552 -34.86 52.01 0.65
C ALA A 552 -36.00 52.97 0.31
N SER A 553 -37.01 52.48 -0.42
CA SER A 553 -38.10 53.33 -0.87
C SER A 553 -39.00 53.70 0.30
N ALA A 554 -39.27 54.99 0.47
CA ALA A 554 -40.33 55.48 1.33
C ALA A 554 -41.67 55.61 0.57
N GLY A 555 -41.72 55.24 -0.72
CA GLY A 555 -42.87 55.46 -1.59
C GLY A 555 -42.96 56.90 -2.10
N ASN A 556 -43.71 57.11 -3.18
CA ASN A 556 -43.89 58.41 -3.86
C ASN A 556 -42.56 59.12 -4.18
N GLY A 557 -41.55 58.37 -4.67
CA GLY A 557 -40.24 58.91 -5.06
C GLY A 557 -39.37 59.38 -3.89
N ARG A 558 -39.74 59.10 -2.64
CA ARG A 558 -38.93 59.42 -1.45
C ARG A 558 -38.11 58.21 -1.02
N THR A 559 -36.99 58.44 -0.35
CA THR A 559 -36.13 57.37 0.19
C THR A 559 -35.92 57.48 1.71
N HIS A 560 -35.63 56.33 2.30
CA HIS A 560 -35.02 56.21 3.61
C HIS A 560 -33.56 55.83 3.43
N VAL A 561 -32.66 56.55 4.08
CA VAL A 561 -31.23 56.29 3.99
C VAL A 561 -30.68 56.00 5.39
N GLY A 562 -29.92 54.92 5.53
CA GLY A 562 -29.28 54.57 6.80
C GLY A 562 -27.95 53.87 6.63
N THR A 563 -26.99 54.20 7.48
CA THR A 563 -25.70 53.51 7.60
C THR A 563 -25.77 52.49 8.73
N PHE A 564 -25.38 51.25 8.45
CA PHE A 564 -25.48 50.13 9.37
C PHE A 564 -24.15 49.39 9.52
N SER A 565 -23.83 49.01 10.75
CA SER A 565 -22.57 48.35 11.09
C SER A 565 -22.69 47.47 12.34
N GLU A 566 -21.63 46.73 12.63
CA GLU A 566 -21.44 45.87 13.79
C GLU A 566 -22.31 44.60 13.81
N GLY A 567 -23.14 44.36 12.78
CA GLY A 567 -24.20 43.36 12.82
C GLY A 567 -24.58 42.74 11.48
N SER A 568 -25.23 41.57 11.55
CA SER A 568 -25.91 40.95 10.41
C SER A 568 -27.42 41.13 10.55
N PHE A 569 -28.11 41.44 9.45
CA PHE A 569 -29.54 41.69 9.45
C PHE A 569 -30.19 41.31 8.11
N GLN A 570 -31.45 40.91 8.15
CA GLN A 570 -32.27 40.73 6.97
C GLN A 570 -33.10 41.99 6.72
N ILE A 571 -33.08 42.49 5.49
CA ILE A 571 -33.88 43.63 5.06
C ILE A 571 -35.23 43.17 4.52
N SER A 572 -36.32 43.82 4.91
CA SER A 572 -37.62 43.57 4.31
C SER A 572 -38.51 44.81 4.32
N GLN A 573 -39.54 44.77 3.47
CA GLN A 573 -40.48 45.85 3.34
C GLN A 573 -41.83 45.27 2.93
N ILE A 574 -42.87 45.56 3.70
CA ILE A 574 -44.25 45.23 3.34
C ILE A 574 -44.89 46.51 2.80
N LYS A 575 -45.57 46.44 1.65
CA LYS A 575 -46.27 47.59 1.07
C LYS A 575 -47.29 48.12 2.08
N ALA A 576 -47.16 49.39 2.46
CA ALA A 576 -48.11 50.07 3.32
C ALA A 576 -49.27 50.65 2.50
N ASP A 577 -50.44 50.84 3.13
CA ASP A 577 -51.61 51.45 2.50
C ASP A 577 -51.38 52.91 2.11
N ARG A 578 -50.47 53.61 2.80
CA ARG A 578 -50.01 54.95 2.45
C ARG A 578 -48.48 55.00 2.32
N ALA A 579 -48.01 55.78 1.36
CA ALA A 579 -46.57 55.95 1.12
C ALA A 579 -45.85 56.54 2.34
N ASP A 580 -46.41 57.53 3.03
CA ASP A 580 -45.82 58.12 4.24
C ASP A 580 -45.81 57.18 5.46
N GLU A 581 -46.49 56.02 5.36
CA GLU A 581 -46.49 54.98 6.38
C GLU A 581 -45.44 53.89 6.13
N GLN A 582 -44.85 53.89 4.93
CA GLN A 582 -43.89 52.90 4.50
C GLN A 582 -42.73 52.79 5.49
N THR A 583 -42.38 51.56 5.86
CA THR A 583 -41.33 51.27 6.84
C THR A 583 -40.40 50.20 6.28
N THR A 584 -39.10 50.36 6.50
CA THR A 584 -38.09 49.37 6.16
C THR A 584 -37.71 48.58 7.41
N ASP A 585 -37.99 47.28 7.40
CA ASP A 585 -37.74 46.40 8.54
C ASP A 585 -36.32 45.81 8.45
N LEU A 586 -35.59 45.88 9.57
CA LEU A 586 -34.27 45.31 9.73
C LEU A 586 -34.32 44.23 10.82
N THR A 587 -34.39 42.98 10.41
CA THR A 587 -34.44 41.85 11.35
C THR A 587 -33.03 41.43 11.72
N VAL A 588 -32.66 41.59 13.00
CA VAL A 588 -31.31 41.24 13.47
C VAL A 588 -31.07 39.73 13.33
N ARG A 589 -30.01 39.36 12.62
CA ARG A 589 -29.55 37.98 12.36
C ARG A 589 -28.21 37.73 13.06
N GLY A 590 -27.79 36.47 13.10
CA GLY A 590 -26.60 36.01 13.81
C GLY A 590 -26.84 34.73 14.61
N ALA A 591 -25.77 34.21 15.22
CA ALA A 591 -25.77 32.92 15.93
C ALA A 591 -26.95 32.76 16.92
N ALA A 592 -27.44 31.52 17.03
CA ALA A 592 -28.51 31.19 17.97
C ALA A 592 -28.06 31.45 19.42
N PHE A 593 -28.96 31.97 20.26
CA PHE A 593 -28.73 32.06 21.69
C PHE A 593 -28.62 30.64 22.27
N SER A 594 -27.39 30.17 22.49
CA SER A 594 -27.14 28.83 23.03
C SER A 594 -27.62 28.71 24.50
N SER A 595 -27.50 27.50 25.04
CA SER A 595 -27.68 27.14 26.47
C SER A 595 -27.01 28.10 27.45
N SER A 596 -26.08 28.96 27.01
CA SER A 596 -25.38 30.02 27.77
C SER A 596 -26.27 31.09 28.42
N CYS A 597 -27.52 31.29 27.96
CA CYS A 597 -28.48 32.14 28.68
C CYS A 597 -29.10 31.44 29.92
N ARG A 598 -28.75 30.18 30.20
CA ARG A 598 -29.12 29.41 31.39
C ARG A 598 -27.86 28.77 32.03
N GLN A 599 -27.75 28.83 33.35
CA GLN A 599 -26.85 27.95 34.10
C GLN A 599 -27.67 27.31 35.22
N ASN A 600 -27.69 25.97 35.30
CA ASN A 600 -28.40 25.20 36.32
C ASN A 600 -29.87 25.61 36.53
N GLY A 601 -30.64 25.77 35.45
CA GLY A 601 -32.07 26.07 35.53
C GLY A 601 -32.45 27.47 36.04
N LYS A 602 -31.48 28.30 36.49
CA LYS A 602 -31.72 29.71 36.89
C LYS A 602 -31.13 30.68 35.86
N ARG A 603 -31.86 31.77 35.60
CA ARG A 603 -31.44 32.85 34.67
C ARG A 603 -30.28 33.63 35.30
N ARG A 604 -29.23 33.92 34.54
CA ARG A 604 -28.18 34.89 34.90
C ARG A 604 -28.56 36.29 34.38
N PRO A 605 -29.00 37.23 35.23
CA PRO A 605 -29.13 38.63 34.82
C PRO A 605 -27.73 39.26 34.81
N GLY A 606 -27.34 39.93 33.72
CA GLY A 606 -26.21 40.87 33.76
C GLY A 606 -24.84 40.40 33.27
N LYS A 607 -24.68 39.24 32.62
CA LYS A 607 -23.41 38.95 31.90
C LYS A 607 -23.35 39.85 30.65
N LYS A 608 -22.45 40.86 30.65
CA LYS A 608 -22.19 41.78 29.53
C LYS A 608 -21.48 41.07 28.36
N GLY A 609 -22.17 40.13 27.72
CA GLY A 609 -21.78 39.59 26.41
C GLY A 609 -22.90 39.93 25.44
N VAL A 610 -22.60 40.78 24.46
CA VAL A 610 -23.54 41.14 23.39
C VAL A 610 -23.54 39.99 22.39
N TYR A 611 -24.67 39.31 22.20
CA TYR A 611 -24.71 38.11 21.34
C TYR A 611 -25.07 38.46 19.90
N ARG A 612 -25.90 39.48 19.69
CA ARG A 612 -26.20 40.08 18.38
C ARG A 612 -26.35 41.58 18.57
N LYS A 613 -25.77 42.37 17.69
CA LYS A 613 -25.85 43.84 17.72
C LYS A 613 -26.11 44.38 16.33
N LEU A 614 -26.75 45.54 16.27
CA LEU A 614 -26.89 46.33 15.07
C LEU A 614 -26.78 47.80 15.45
N ARG A 615 -25.74 48.47 14.96
CA ARG A 615 -25.63 49.93 15.03
C ARG A 615 -26.23 50.52 13.78
N GLY A 616 -26.98 51.61 13.93
CA GLY A 616 -27.51 52.37 12.81
C GLY A 616 -27.39 53.87 13.02
N ASP A 617 -27.17 54.59 11.92
CA ASP A 617 -27.43 56.02 11.76
C ASP A 617 -28.34 56.21 10.56
N ALA A 618 -29.57 56.66 10.76
CA ALA A 618 -30.55 56.70 9.67
C ALA A 618 -31.42 57.95 9.64
N THR A 619 -31.63 58.43 8.42
CA THR A 619 -32.56 59.48 8.01
C THR A 619 -33.71 58.83 7.23
N GLY A 620 -34.74 58.42 7.96
CA GLY A 620 -35.87 57.66 7.39
C GLY A 620 -36.51 56.73 8.40
N ARG A 621 -37.63 56.08 8.03
CA ARG A 621 -38.37 55.18 8.91
C ARG A 621 -37.86 53.74 8.76
N PHE A 622 -36.78 53.44 9.49
CA PHE A 622 -36.36 52.06 9.71
C PHE A 622 -36.98 51.51 10.99
N ARG A 623 -37.26 50.21 11.02
CA ARG A 623 -37.71 49.51 12.20
C ARG A 623 -36.84 48.29 12.43
N VAL A 624 -36.05 48.36 13.50
CA VAL A 624 -35.18 47.25 13.90
C VAL A 624 -36.00 46.24 14.68
N LEU A 625 -36.10 45.03 14.15
CA LEU A 625 -36.83 43.92 14.75
C LEU A 625 -35.86 43.05 15.56
N GLY A 626 -35.88 43.23 16.87
CA GLY A 626 -35.24 42.32 17.83
C GLY A 626 -36.23 41.29 18.40
N ARG A 627 -35.73 40.36 19.20
CA ARG A 627 -36.50 39.29 19.83
C ARG A 627 -37.57 39.82 20.77
N ARG A 628 -37.30 40.90 21.53
CA ARG A 628 -38.21 41.43 22.56
C ARG A 628 -38.69 42.86 22.32
N SER A 629 -38.08 43.58 21.39
CA SER A 629 -38.56 44.90 20.98
C SER A 629 -38.57 45.06 19.47
N ALA A 630 -39.39 45.99 19.01
CA ALA A 630 -39.27 46.59 17.69
C ALA A 630 -38.96 48.08 17.88
N SER A 631 -37.85 48.55 17.33
CA SER A 631 -37.34 49.90 17.56
C SER A 631 -37.45 50.70 16.27
N THR A 632 -38.40 51.63 16.23
CA THR A 632 -38.60 52.52 15.07
C THR A 632 -37.77 53.78 15.24
N VAL A 633 -36.98 54.09 14.24
CA VAL A 633 -35.96 55.14 14.27
C VAL A 633 -36.29 56.23 13.26
N ARG A 634 -35.94 57.47 13.58
CA ARG A 634 -36.10 58.64 12.68
C ARG A 634 -35.02 59.68 13.00
N GLY A 635 -34.04 59.84 12.12
CA GLY A 635 -32.99 60.86 12.27
C GLY A 635 -32.07 60.60 13.48
N THR A 636 -31.68 59.35 13.71
CA THR A 636 -31.05 58.92 14.97
C THR A 636 -29.79 58.11 14.76
N VAL A 637 -28.88 58.17 15.74
CA VAL A 637 -27.80 57.18 15.95
C VAL A 637 -28.20 56.30 17.12
N TRP A 638 -28.27 54.99 16.90
CA TRP A 638 -28.66 54.03 17.93
C TRP A 638 -27.88 52.72 17.82
N LEU A 639 -27.95 51.95 18.90
CA LEU A 639 -27.46 50.59 18.98
C LEU A 639 -28.57 49.69 19.53
N THR A 640 -28.92 48.65 18.79
CA THR A 640 -29.76 47.56 19.29
C THR A 640 -28.88 46.37 19.65
N GLU A 641 -28.99 45.91 20.89
CA GLU A 641 -28.23 44.77 21.42
C GLU A 641 -29.22 43.71 21.89
N GLU A 642 -29.04 42.48 21.43
CA GLU A 642 -29.79 41.36 21.95
C GLU A 642 -28.97 40.59 22.99
N GLN A 643 -29.50 40.62 24.20
CA GLN A 643 -28.89 40.06 25.39
C GLN A 643 -29.75 38.90 25.92
N CYS A 644 -29.19 38.11 26.84
CA CYS A 644 -29.98 37.08 27.55
C CYS A 644 -31.12 37.70 28.38
N SER A 645 -30.96 38.92 28.88
CA SER A 645 -31.94 39.65 29.68
C SER A 645 -33.11 40.22 28.87
N GLY A 646 -32.90 40.47 27.57
CA GLY A 646 -33.88 41.15 26.72
C GLY A 646 -33.25 41.78 25.48
N THR A 647 -34.02 42.62 24.79
CA THR A 647 -33.49 43.46 23.69
C THR A 647 -33.28 44.87 24.25
N LYS A 648 -32.02 45.32 24.26
CA LYS A 648 -31.62 46.66 24.70
C LYS A 648 -31.51 47.57 23.49
N THR A 649 -32.07 48.78 23.58
CA THR A 649 -31.86 49.86 22.61
C THR A 649 -31.21 51.03 23.34
N THR A 650 -30.05 51.47 22.86
CA THR A 650 -29.31 52.62 23.37
C THR A 650 -29.32 53.71 22.29
N VAL A 651 -29.63 54.95 22.66
CA VAL A 651 -29.74 56.06 21.70
C VAL A 651 -28.62 57.06 21.95
N ALA A 652 -27.78 57.26 20.94
CA ALA A 652 -26.67 58.22 21.00
C ALA A 652 -27.08 59.59 20.46
N ARG A 653 -27.98 59.64 19.46
CA ARG A 653 -28.49 60.90 18.86
C ARG A 653 -29.95 60.74 18.47
N GLY A 654 -30.76 61.77 18.73
CA GLY A 654 -32.19 61.81 18.41
C GLY A 654 -33.06 61.01 19.39
N SER A 655 -34.13 60.37 18.90
CA SER A 655 -35.01 59.53 19.72
C SER A 655 -35.54 58.31 18.99
N VAL A 656 -35.68 57.19 19.71
CA VAL A 656 -36.14 55.91 19.17
C VAL A 656 -37.42 55.48 19.87
N ALA A 657 -38.45 55.16 19.08
CA ALA A 657 -39.70 54.60 19.60
C ALA A 657 -39.57 53.07 19.72
N VAL A 658 -39.42 52.58 20.94
CA VAL A 658 -39.22 51.17 21.25
C VAL A 658 -40.54 50.53 21.66
N ARG A 659 -41.11 49.71 20.78
CA ARG A 659 -42.24 48.83 21.08
C ARG A 659 -41.75 47.62 21.86
N ASP A 660 -42.04 47.56 23.15
CA ASP A 660 -41.83 46.38 23.98
C ASP A 660 -42.87 45.32 23.63
N LYS A 661 -42.43 44.19 23.07
CA LYS A 661 -43.32 43.11 22.62
C LYS A 661 -43.98 42.37 23.78
N GLY A 662 -43.32 42.32 24.95
CA GLY A 662 -43.89 41.72 26.14
C GLY A 662 -44.97 42.61 26.73
N LYS A 663 -44.58 43.83 27.09
CA LYS A 663 -45.49 44.79 27.74
C LYS A 663 -46.57 45.35 26.81
N LYS A 664 -46.48 45.08 25.51
CA LYS A 664 -47.35 45.65 24.47
C LYS A 664 -47.48 47.17 24.60
N LYS A 665 -46.37 47.84 24.96
CA LYS A 665 -46.30 49.30 25.15
C LYS A 665 -45.11 49.88 24.39
N THR A 666 -45.27 51.09 23.89
CA THR A 666 -44.22 51.83 23.18
C THR A 666 -43.59 52.84 24.14
N TYR A 667 -42.26 52.87 24.17
CA TYR A 667 -41.46 53.77 25.00
C TYR A 667 -40.59 54.63 24.09
N LEU A 668 -40.56 55.93 24.31
CA LEU A 668 -39.68 56.84 23.58
C LEU A 668 -38.35 56.96 24.35
N VAL A 669 -37.24 56.58 23.71
CA VAL A 669 -35.90 56.62 24.28
C VAL A 669 -35.14 57.77 23.62
N ARG A 670 -34.58 58.70 24.39
CA ARG A 670 -33.88 59.88 23.87
C ARG A 670 -32.36 59.71 23.94
N ALA A 671 -31.63 60.60 23.26
CA ALA A 671 -30.17 60.62 23.29
C ALA A 671 -29.63 60.60 24.73
N GLY A 672 -28.67 59.72 24.99
CA GLY A 672 -28.10 59.46 26.32
C GLY A 672 -28.81 58.33 27.09
N ASP A 673 -30.05 57.98 26.73
CA ASP A 673 -30.82 56.95 27.41
C ASP A 673 -30.70 55.57 26.75
N SER A 674 -31.10 54.55 27.52
CA SER A 674 -31.32 53.21 27.00
C SER A 674 -32.59 52.58 27.56
N TYR A 675 -33.24 51.72 26.77
CA TYR A 675 -34.39 50.92 27.19
C TYR A 675 -34.11 49.44 26.97
N LEU A 676 -34.45 48.62 27.97
CA LEU A 676 -34.33 47.17 27.92
C LEU A 676 -35.71 46.52 27.95
N ALA A 677 -36.15 45.98 26.80
CA ALA A 677 -37.35 45.15 26.71
C ALA A 677 -37.05 43.76 27.28
N ARG A 678 -37.51 43.49 28.51
CA ARG A 678 -37.16 42.28 29.27
C ARG A 678 -37.91 41.04 28.79
N ASN A 679 -37.35 39.87 29.08
CA ASN A 679 -38.03 38.58 28.95
C ASN A 679 -38.98 38.38 30.15
N GLU A 680 -40.31 38.40 29.97
CA GLU A 680 -41.39 38.43 31.01
C GLU A 680 -41.54 37.18 31.91
N ARG A 681 -40.44 36.67 32.47
CA ARG A 681 -40.47 35.74 33.61
C ARG A 681 -39.52 36.17 34.73
N ALA A 682 -39.27 37.48 34.85
CA ALA A 682 -38.32 38.02 35.82
C ALA A 682 -38.94 38.91 36.90
N ASP A 683 -40.20 39.33 36.79
CA ASP A 683 -40.83 40.21 37.79
C ASP A 683 -42.27 39.78 38.08
N ALA A 684 -42.41 38.78 38.95
CA ALA A 684 -43.59 38.62 39.81
C ALA A 684 -43.22 38.88 41.30
N SER A 685 -42.06 39.49 41.55
CA SER A 685 -41.60 39.82 42.90
C SER A 685 -40.75 41.08 42.86
N SER A 686 -41.42 42.23 42.89
CA SER A 686 -41.01 43.37 43.73
C SER A 686 -41.97 44.54 43.48
N LYS A 687 -42.90 44.69 44.44
CA LYS A 687 -43.44 46.01 44.79
C LYS A 687 -42.26 46.90 45.18
N GLY A 688 -42.27 48.17 44.76
CA GLY A 688 -41.41 49.21 45.35
C GLY A 688 -40.97 50.29 44.37
N ALA A 689 -41.48 51.50 44.57
CA ALA A 689 -40.98 52.76 44.02
C ALA A 689 -39.47 52.97 44.37
N ILE A 690 -38.70 53.89 43.78
CA ILE A 690 -38.81 55.36 43.89
C ILE A 690 -37.83 56.04 42.88
N ARG A 691 -38.32 57.15 42.29
CA ARG A 691 -37.70 58.28 41.54
C ARG A 691 -36.92 58.04 40.26
#